data_AF-A0AAQ4RG57-F1
#
_entry.id   AF-A0AAQ4RG57-F1
#
_cell.length_a   1.000
_cell.length_b   1.000
_cell.length_c   1.000
_cell.angle_alpha   90.00
_cell.angle_beta   90.00
_cell.angle_gamma   90.00
#
_symmetry.space_group_name_H-M   'P 1'
#
loop_
_entity.id
_entity.type
_entity.pdbx_description
1 polymer ?
#
loop_
_entity_poly.entity_id
_entity_poly.type
_entity_poly.pdbx_seq_one_letter_code
_entity_poly.pdbx_strand_id
1 'polypeptide(L)'
;MTYMLGAFLLTLVLSGPTWGFLSRSNGPDHVSISRMSLIQKVTETCRAVAEATGQDFKITGSSPVELVQACLDPTATGDVSGAKFKSALQEIYTQNGLVDRDFVNSAPHHFNSEAFLEGRGLIIEGLVAIKANIRKENFQAARETLGRVLHTLQDFYSHSNWVELGYTEPYINLIRPDLPLENLADVGTATCNDCASGKCPNSILPNILKEKKLTSGYMGILSADKPKGKCSHGGAGDLTSTAEPRGGISKDERRADNVAFHNAAVNVATAASLQLLEDIRLAAGDNNFLRMMGIARSSVVCFVIDTTGSMSDDIEAAREAVYEIIDSKKGTQDEPSEYILVPFNDPGFGPMIRTRDPEKMKSEINNLRASGGDDIPEMCLSGLMVALTGAPDSSNIYVFTDAVAKDIYLKDTVMALISSTKSTVSFFITNPVGRRRRSVGDNSFEDYKDLALASGGQAIEVSKSQLPQATDIILDTSTSALVTVLQRARNPGKQETFPFVLDESQKNITIYITAQSITFTLTNPAGVTQNHNEVSGKLGSINTVGNLWRIRLHADSMKGTWQINIISNQPYTLKVTGQSTITFIYDFVERFGGPHPGYAVLSGHPQAGQPAILMLSVIGRKGPSSVTIGDVSLVTVSGPETVRNSTITDMGNGDVLVTVDAVPEGEFVVCLKGTDKVSGSDFQRQSTTQMSVSKVNIKAVADKSMEPGKTFTLPFSVMTQGSGGQYSISARNDKNFPMSKPPSLTLITGQYANSSVTITPPAATASGNDVTVTLEAKSSSGADSNYIVLRFSVVTKITDFVPPLCEVVSVMADDCPRDVSQCDPFKWKLTATLSDGNGTGVESVSLRQGSGNLTTTLLSDPIIQANYTASCCSQIVEFVAVDTVGNVGKCYHSIITDFVPPLCEVVSVMADDCPRDVSQCDPFKWKLTATLSDGNGTGVESVSLRQGSGNLTTTLLSDPIIQANYTASCCSQIVEFVAVDTVGNVGKCYHSIVTDFVPPLCEVVSVMADDCPRDVSQCEPFKWKLTATLSDGNGTGVASVSLRQGSGNLTTTLLSDPIIQANYTASCCSQIVEFVAVDKFENVGKCYHSIVRSAGPPTLPASLPLCLCFLVSAFVLRF
;
A
#
# COMPACT_ATOMS: atom_id res chain seq x y z
N MET A 1 26.22 48.06 -34.06
CA MET A 1 25.90 46.63 -34.30
C MET A 1 25.02 46.15 -33.16
N THR A 2 23.79 46.62 -33.24
CA THR A 2 22.60 46.23 -32.48
C THR A 2 21.69 45.54 -33.50
N TYR A 3 20.82 44.61 -33.07
CA TYR A 3 20.03 43.68 -33.90
C TYR A 3 20.76 42.37 -34.29
N MET A 4 20.77 41.38 -33.38
CA MET A 4 20.75 39.93 -33.65
C MET A 4 20.92 39.06 -32.37
N LEU A 5 20.41 39.49 -31.21
CA LEU A 5 20.34 38.62 -30.01
C LEU A 5 19.02 38.71 -29.22
N GLY A 6 18.06 39.52 -29.68
CA GLY A 6 16.80 39.78 -28.98
C GLY A 6 15.56 39.01 -29.48
N ALA A 7 15.73 38.04 -30.39
CA ALA A 7 14.59 37.39 -31.07
C ALA A 7 14.39 35.90 -30.77
N PHE A 8 15.25 35.26 -29.95
CA PHE A 8 15.11 33.84 -29.59
C PHE A 8 14.57 33.60 -28.17
N LEU A 9 14.32 34.66 -27.39
CA LEU A 9 13.81 34.59 -26.01
C LEU A 9 12.36 35.09 -25.86
N LEU A 10 11.67 35.42 -26.96
CA LEU A 10 10.30 35.96 -26.92
C LEU A 10 9.22 35.13 -27.65
N THR A 11 9.55 33.96 -28.20
CA THR A 11 8.58 33.05 -28.85
C THR A 11 8.16 31.86 -27.99
N LEU A 12 8.62 31.76 -26.75
CA LEU A 12 8.17 30.74 -25.78
C LEU A 12 7.14 31.26 -24.76
N VAL A 13 6.65 32.50 -24.89
CA VAL A 13 5.74 33.13 -23.91
C VAL A 13 4.34 33.44 -24.48
N LEU A 14 4.06 33.23 -25.76
CA LEU A 14 2.72 33.48 -26.32
C LEU A 14 2.30 32.39 -27.32
N SER A 15 1.94 31.23 -26.80
CA SER A 15 0.90 30.39 -27.41
C SER A 15 -0.12 30.05 -26.33
N GLY A 16 -1.36 30.48 -26.57
CA GLY A 16 -2.46 30.47 -25.61
C GLY A 16 -2.98 29.07 -25.24
N PRO A 17 -3.98 29.03 -24.34
CA PRO A 17 -4.25 27.92 -23.45
C PRO A 17 -5.17 26.87 -24.10
N THR A 18 -4.62 25.73 -24.50
CA THR A 18 -5.41 24.50 -24.75
C THR A 18 -4.54 23.24 -24.58
N TRP A 19 -3.90 23.07 -23.42
CA TRP A 19 -3.27 21.79 -23.04
C TRP A 19 -3.72 21.41 -21.62
N GLY A 20 -5.04 21.37 -21.44
CA GLY A 20 -5.65 20.70 -20.31
C GLY A 20 -5.66 19.21 -20.57
N PHE A 21 -4.53 18.53 -20.42
CA PHE A 21 -4.49 17.11 -20.13
C PHE A 21 -3.24 16.85 -19.28
N LEU A 22 -3.47 16.58 -17.99
CA LEU A 22 -2.73 15.51 -17.32
C LEU A 22 -2.62 14.37 -18.33
N SER A 23 -1.45 13.76 -18.50
CA SER A 23 -1.37 12.52 -19.27
C SER A 23 -2.35 11.55 -18.62
N ARG A 24 -3.55 11.45 -19.18
CA ARG A 24 -4.52 10.45 -18.82
C ARG A 24 -3.94 9.21 -19.47
N SER A 25 -3.04 8.54 -18.75
CA SER A 25 -2.51 7.26 -19.17
C SER A 25 -3.70 6.40 -19.57
N ASN A 26 -3.63 5.76 -20.74
CA ASN A 26 -4.68 4.87 -21.21
C ASN A 26 -4.67 3.52 -20.45
N GLY A 27 -4.38 3.53 -19.14
CA GLY A 27 -4.19 2.37 -18.27
C GLY A 27 -3.72 2.75 -16.85
N PRO A 28 -3.73 1.81 -15.88
CA PRO A 28 -3.26 2.03 -14.50
C PRO A 28 -1.77 2.43 -14.42
N ASP A 29 -1.44 3.40 -13.56
CA ASP A 29 -0.07 3.80 -13.19
C ASP A 29 0.37 3.20 -11.83
N HIS A 30 1.63 3.42 -11.42
CA HIS A 30 2.20 2.88 -10.17
C HIS A 30 1.44 3.34 -8.92
N VAL A 31 0.97 4.59 -8.89
CA VAL A 31 0.15 5.11 -7.79
C VAL A 31 -1.20 4.38 -7.72
N SER A 32 -1.82 4.09 -8.85
CA SER A 32 -3.08 3.34 -8.91
C SER A 32 -2.92 1.87 -8.51
N ILE A 33 -1.83 1.20 -8.89
CA ILE A 33 -1.48 -0.16 -8.45
C ILE A 33 -1.32 -0.19 -6.93
N SER A 34 -0.57 0.77 -6.39
CA SER A 34 -0.37 0.92 -4.95
C SER A 34 -1.70 1.14 -4.23
N ARG A 35 -2.58 2.00 -4.76
CA ARG A 35 -3.92 2.24 -4.22
C ARG A 35 -4.76 0.98 -4.14
N MET A 36 -4.85 0.22 -5.24
CA MET A 36 -5.64 -1.01 -5.27
C MET A 36 -5.11 -2.02 -4.25
N SER A 37 -3.79 -2.24 -4.25
CA SER A 37 -3.13 -3.23 -3.38
C SER A 37 -3.28 -2.90 -1.88
N LEU A 38 -3.13 -1.63 -1.50
CA LEU A 38 -3.28 -1.19 -0.11
C LEU A 38 -4.72 -1.32 0.38
N ILE A 39 -5.70 -0.88 -0.40
CA ILE A 39 -7.12 -0.99 -0.01
C ILE A 39 -7.53 -2.46 0.13
N GLN A 40 -7.09 -3.31 -0.81
CA GLN A 40 -7.35 -4.75 -0.73
C GLN A 40 -6.72 -5.35 0.54
N LYS A 41 -5.43 -5.12 0.79
CA LYS A 41 -4.75 -5.71 1.94
C LYS A 41 -5.29 -5.20 3.28
N VAL A 42 -5.64 -3.91 3.38
CA VAL A 42 -6.31 -3.37 4.58
C VAL A 42 -7.66 -4.04 4.79
N THR A 43 -8.45 -4.22 3.73
CA THR A 43 -9.75 -4.89 3.80
C THR A 43 -9.63 -6.34 4.29
N GLU A 44 -8.69 -7.10 3.74
CA GLU A 44 -8.38 -8.47 4.19
C GLU A 44 -7.97 -8.51 5.66
N THR A 45 -7.12 -7.56 6.08
CA THR A 45 -6.64 -7.48 7.46
C THR A 45 -7.76 -7.12 8.43
N CYS A 46 -8.62 -6.15 8.08
CA CYS A 46 -9.79 -5.78 8.87
C CYS A 46 -10.75 -6.95 9.06
N ARG A 47 -11.00 -7.71 7.99
CA ARG A 47 -11.82 -8.93 8.06
C ARG A 47 -11.22 -9.95 9.02
N ALA A 48 -9.91 -10.22 8.91
CA ALA A 48 -9.22 -11.17 9.79
C ALA A 48 -9.33 -10.77 11.27
N VAL A 49 -9.19 -9.47 11.59
CA VAL A 49 -9.32 -8.95 12.96
C VAL A 49 -10.77 -9.06 13.47
N ALA A 50 -11.76 -8.75 12.63
CA ALA A 50 -13.16 -8.89 12.98
C ALA A 50 -13.54 -10.35 13.25
N GLU A 51 -13.14 -11.27 12.36
CA GLU A 51 -13.38 -12.71 12.52
C GLU A 51 -12.72 -13.27 13.78
N ALA A 52 -11.48 -12.86 14.10
CA ALA A 52 -10.78 -13.27 15.31
C ALA A 52 -11.47 -12.80 16.61
N THR A 53 -12.29 -11.75 16.55
CA THR A 53 -13.07 -11.22 17.68
C THR A 53 -14.54 -11.64 17.66
N GLY A 54 -14.94 -12.49 16.70
CA GLY A 54 -16.33 -12.93 16.53
C GLY A 54 -17.27 -11.83 16.02
N GLN A 55 -16.73 -10.74 15.48
CA GLN A 55 -17.50 -9.64 14.90
C GLN A 55 -17.79 -9.89 13.41
N ASP A 56 -19.01 -9.56 12.97
CA ASP A 56 -19.39 -9.67 11.56
C ASP A 56 -18.79 -8.51 10.75
N PHE A 57 -18.00 -8.83 9.72
CA PHE A 57 -17.37 -7.83 8.87
C PHE A 57 -18.20 -7.57 7.61
N LYS A 58 -18.94 -6.46 7.63
CA LYS A 58 -19.77 -6.02 6.49
C LYS A 58 -19.38 -4.62 6.03
N ILE A 59 -18.98 -4.54 4.77
CA ILE A 59 -18.70 -3.29 4.10
C ILE A 59 -19.96 -2.83 3.35
N THR A 60 -20.41 -1.60 3.61
CA THR A 60 -21.61 -1.02 2.96
C THR A 60 -21.30 -0.32 1.64
N GLY A 61 -20.03 -0.09 1.32
CA GLY A 61 -19.58 0.60 0.10
C GLY A 61 -18.04 0.62 -0.02
N SER A 62 -17.52 1.08 -1.14
CA SER A 62 -16.07 1.01 -1.45
C SER A 62 -15.25 2.21 -0.92
N SER A 63 -15.84 3.08 -0.09
CA SER A 63 -15.15 4.28 0.34
C SER A 63 -14.18 4.05 1.52
N PRO A 64 -13.07 4.81 1.61
CA PRO A 64 -12.17 4.72 2.76
C PRO A 64 -12.85 4.94 4.12
N VAL A 65 -13.89 5.78 4.18
CA VAL A 65 -14.64 6.06 5.42
C VAL A 65 -15.42 4.84 5.87
N GLU A 66 -16.13 4.17 4.95
CA GLU A 66 -16.89 2.97 5.25
C GLU A 66 -15.97 1.82 5.66
N LEU A 67 -14.79 1.71 5.03
CA LEU A 67 -13.80 0.72 5.44
C LEU A 67 -13.28 0.97 6.86
N VAL A 68 -12.96 2.22 7.22
CA VAL A 68 -12.55 2.58 8.59
C VAL A 68 -13.66 2.22 9.59
N GLN A 69 -14.92 2.56 9.28
CA GLN A 69 -16.06 2.25 10.14
C GLN A 69 -16.34 0.75 10.28
N ALA A 70 -16.14 -0.04 9.23
CA ALA A 70 -16.32 -1.50 9.27
C ALA A 70 -15.14 -2.20 9.98
N CYS A 71 -13.94 -1.62 9.91
CA CYS A 71 -12.74 -2.17 10.52
C CYS A 71 -12.65 -1.87 12.02
N LEU A 72 -13.20 -0.73 12.43
CA LEU A 72 -13.33 -0.36 13.83
C LEU A 72 -14.66 -0.88 14.36
N ASP A 73 -14.71 -1.21 15.65
CA ASP A 73 -15.89 -1.82 16.28
C ASP A 73 -17.17 -0.99 15.98
N PRO A 74 -18.12 -1.52 15.17
CA PRO A 74 -19.31 -0.78 14.78
C PRO A 74 -20.28 -0.56 15.95
N THR A 75 -20.07 -1.24 17.08
CA THR A 75 -20.88 -1.11 18.29
C THR A 75 -20.41 0.02 19.21
N ALA A 76 -19.18 0.50 19.04
CA ALA A 76 -18.64 1.59 19.85
C ALA A 76 -19.28 2.94 19.47
N THR A 77 -19.68 3.71 20.49
CA THR A 77 -20.39 4.99 20.33
C THR A 77 -19.45 6.11 19.86
N GLY A 78 -19.88 6.89 18.87
CA GLY A 78 -19.18 8.08 18.37
C GLY A 78 -18.99 8.07 16.85
N ASP A 79 -18.42 9.13 16.30
CA ASP A 79 -18.13 9.26 14.87
C ASP A 79 -16.61 9.17 14.62
N VAL A 80 -16.18 8.38 13.62
CA VAL A 80 -14.77 8.27 13.21
C VAL A 80 -14.54 8.95 11.87
N SER A 81 -13.51 9.78 11.80
CA SER A 81 -13.09 10.43 10.56
C SER A 81 -12.22 9.51 9.70
N GLY A 82 -12.50 9.43 8.40
CA GLY A 82 -11.62 8.77 7.42
C GLY A 82 -10.35 9.56 7.06
N ALA A 83 -10.16 10.77 7.63
CA ALA A 83 -9.05 11.64 7.27
C ALA A 83 -7.68 11.01 7.54
N LYS A 84 -7.50 10.35 8.69
CA LYS A 84 -6.24 9.69 9.04
C LYS A 84 -5.85 8.60 8.06
N PHE A 85 -6.80 7.74 7.70
CA PHE A 85 -6.57 6.70 6.71
C PHE A 85 -6.24 7.31 5.34
N LYS A 86 -6.98 8.35 4.92
CA LYS A 86 -6.73 9.04 3.65
C LYS A 86 -5.35 9.72 3.63
N SER A 87 -4.91 10.35 4.73
CA SER A 87 -3.57 10.93 4.87
C SER A 87 -2.48 9.86 4.78
N ALA A 88 -2.64 8.74 5.50
CA ALA A 88 -1.69 7.62 5.45
C ALA A 88 -1.52 7.06 4.03
N LEU A 89 -2.62 6.90 3.29
CA LEU A 89 -2.57 6.50 1.89
C LEU A 89 -1.88 7.55 1.02
N GLN A 90 -2.19 8.83 1.22
CA GLN A 90 -1.60 9.93 0.45
C GLN A 90 -0.09 10.05 0.67
N GLU A 91 0.40 9.84 1.89
CA GLU A 91 1.84 9.77 2.19
C GLU A 91 2.54 8.68 1.36
N ILE A 92 1.96 7.48 1.28
CA ILE A 92 2.51 6.37 0.49
C ILE A 92 2.47 6.71 -1.01
N TYR A 93 1.35 7.25 -1.52
CA TYR A 93 1.20 7.62 -2.93
C TYR A 93 2.16 8.72 -3.36
N THR A 94 2.30 9.75 -2.54
CA THR A 94 3.26 10.82 -2.78
C THR A 94 4.66 10.26 -2.83
N GLN A 95 5.06 9.43 -1.87
CA GLN A 95 6.42 8.88 -1.84
C GLN A 95 6.69 7.87 -2.97
N ASN A 96 5.65 7.18 -3.45
CA ASN A 96 5.74 6.40 -4.69
C ASN A 96 6.03 7.31 -5.88
N GLY A 97 5.20 8.32 -6.14
CA GLY A 97 5.40 9.22 -7.28
C GLY A 97 6.64 10.11 -7.19
N LEU A 98 7.16 10.37 -5.99
CA LEU A 98 8.39 11.15 -5.80
C LEU A 98 9.65 10.43 -6.31
N VAL A 99 9.61 9.10 -6.47
CA VAL A 99 10.76 8.36 -7.01
C VAL A 99 11.10 8.83 -8.42
N ASP A 100 10.08 9.04 -9.27
CA ASP A 100 10.24 9.60 -10.63
C ASP A 100 10.87 11.00 -10.66
N ARG A 101 10.68 11.80 -9.61
CA ARG A 101 11.22 13.17 -9.52
C ARG A 101 12.64 13.17 -8.96
N ASP A 102 12.81 12.52 -7.81
CA ASP A 102 14.02 12.62 -6.99
C ASP A 102 15.11 11.66 -7.46
N PHE A 103 14.71 10.55 -8.09
CA PHE A 103 15.60 9.50 -8.57
C PHE A 103 15.52 9.29 -10.08
N VAL A 104 15.06 10.30 -10.83
CA VAL A 104 14.87 10.29 -12.30
C VAL A 104 16.06 9.73 -13.12
N ASN A 105 17.29 9.87 -12.62
CA ASN A 105 18.52 9.38 -13.28
C ASN A 105 19.13 8.14 -12.60
N SER A 106 18.41 7.53 -11.64
CA SER A 106 18.92 6.42 -10.84
C SER A 106 18.46 5.09 -11.41
N ALA A 107 19.33 4.45 -12.19
CA ALA A 107 19.06 3.12 -12.74
C ALA A 107 18.58 2.08 -11.69
N PRO A 108 19.14 1.99 -10.47
CA PRO A 108 18.66 1.06 -9.44
C PRO A 108 17.21 1.30 -8.97
N HIS A 109 16.78 2.55 -8.81
CA HIS A 109 15.44 2.88 -8.32
C HIS A 109 14.35 2.50 -9.31
N HIS A 110 14.72 2.43 -10.60
CA HIS A 110 13.83 2.14 -11.71
C HIS A 110 14.13 0.79 -12.38
N PHE A 111 15.03 -0.04 -11.84
CA PHE A 111 15.48 -1.28 -12.50
C PHE A 111 15.94 -1.10 -13.96
N ASN A 112 16.36 0.11 -14.33
CA ASN A 112 16.86 0.42 -15.66
C ASN A 112 18.29 -0.12 -15.84
N SER A 113 18.69 -0.27 -17.10
CA SER A 113 20.07 -0.58 -17.49
C SER A 113 20.65 -1.81 -16.77
N GLU A 114 19.81 -2.84 -16.56
CA GLU A 114 20.15 -4.11 -15.92
C GLU A 114 20.65 -4.01 -14.46
N ALA A 115 20.34 -2.91 -13.76
CA ALA A 115 20.70 -2.66 -12.35
C ALA A 115 19.87 -3.50 -11.34
N PHE A 116 19.71 -4.80 -11.61
CA PHE A 116 18.84 -5.70 -10.85
C PHE A 116 19.31 -5.96 -9.41
N LEU A 117 20.62 -6.08 -9.21
CA LEU A 117 21.20 -6.36 -7.89
C LEU A 117 21.04 -5.15 -6.96
N GLU A 118 21.35 -3.97 -7.49
CA GLU A 118 21.23 -2.70 -6.77
C GLU A 118 19.77 -2.35 -6.51
N GLY A 119 18.87 -2.54 -7.50
CA GLY A 119 17.43 -2.31 -7.34
C GLY A 119 16.82 -3.23 -6.29
N ARG A 120 17.18 -4.53 -6.29
CA ARG A 120 16.81 -5.45 -5.20
C ARG A 120 17.37 -4.98 -3.86
N GLY A 121 18.61 -4.48 -3.83
CA GLY A 121 19.22 -3.91 -2.62
C GLY A 121 18.34 -2.84 -1.97
N LEU A 122 17.82 -1.90 -2.76
CA LEU A 122 16.91 -0.85 -2.29
C LEU A 122 15.61 -1.41 -1.70
N ILE A 123 15.02 -2.42 -2.33
CA ILE A 123 13.80 -3.09 -1.83
C ILE A 123 14.07 -3.78 -0.49
N ILE A 124 15.17 -4.52 -0.37
CA ILE A 124 15.53 -5.26 0.85
C ILE A 124 15.85 -4.31 2.00
N GLU A 125 16.67 -3.28 1.76
CA GLU A 125 16.97 -2.25 2.76
C GLU A 125 15.71 -1.52 3.21
N GLY A 126 14.83 -1.20 2.27
CA GLY A 126 13.54 -0.59 2.54
C GLY A 126 12.63 -1.49 3.39
N LEU A 127 12.53 -2.79 3.10
CA LEU A 127 11.72 -3.73 3.88
C LEU A 127 12.18 -3.87 5.33
N VAL A 128 13.49 -3.97 5.55
CA VAL A 128 14.05 -4.00 6.91
C VAL A 128 13.75 -2.70 7.63
N ALA A 129 13.92 -1.55 6.96
CA ALA A 129 13.59 -0.26 7.55
C ALA A 129 12.09 -0.16 7.90
N ILE A 130 11.19 -0.58 7.03
CA ILE A 130 9.74 -0.57 7.27
C ILE A 130 9.40 -1.40 8.50
N LYS A 131 9.86 -2.66 8.56
CA LYS A 131 9.59 -3.57 9.67
C LYS A 131 10.17 -3.05 10.99
N ALA A 132 11.40 -2.54 10.98
CA ALA A 132 12.04 -1.96 12.16
C ALA A 132 11.29 -0.70 12.67
N ASN A 133 10.85 0.18 11.78
CA ASN A 133 10.06 1.35 12.15
C ASN A 133 8.70 0.96 12.73
N ILE A 134 8.00 -0.01 12.15
CA ILE A 134 6.71 -0.49 12.68
C ILE A 134 6.87 -1.02 14.10
N ARG A 135 7.95 -1.76 14.40
CA ARG A 135 8.26 -2.25 15.76
C ARG A 135 8.50 -1.13 16.77
N LYS A 136 9.03 0.02 16.31
CA LYS A 136 9.18 1.24 17.12
C LYS A 136 7.97 2.18 17.06
N GLU A 137 6.91 1.76 16.37
CA GLU A 137 5.68 2.52 16.12
C GLU A 137 5.91 3.83 15.34
N ASN A 138 7.01 3.91 14.58
CA ASN A 138 7.36 5.03 13.72
C ASN A 138 6.66 4.91 12.36
N PHE A 139 5.32 4.92 12.37
CA PHE A 139 4.51 4.57 11.20
C PHE A 139 4.69 5.50 10.00
N GLN A 140 4.96 6.79 10.21
CA GLN A 140 5.20 7.73 9.11
C GLN A 140 6.47 7.35 8.33
N ALA A 141 7.58 7.09 9.03
CA ALA A 141 8.82 6.64 8.39
C ALA A 141 8.62 5.31 7.63
N ALA A 142 7.81 4.40 8.17
CA ALA A 142 7.43 3.16 7.50
C ALA A 142 6.63 3.42 6.22
N ARG A 143 5.61 4.29 6.25
CA ARG A 143 4.80 4.65 5.09
C ARG A 143 5.60 5.34 3.99
N GLU A 144 6.47 6.28 4.37
CA GLU A 144 7.30 6.98 3.40
C GLU A 144 8.26 6.02 2.68
N THR A 145 8.87 5.10 3.43
CA THR A 145 9.73 4.07 2.85
C THR A 145 8.94 3.07 2.00
N LEU A 146 7.74 2.68 2.43
CA LEU A 146 6.85 1.79 1.68
C LEU A 146 6.49 2.37 0.31
N GLY A 147 6.18 3.67 0.22
CA GLY A 147 5.90 4.32 -1.05
C GLY A 147 7.04 4.19 -2.06
N ARG A 148 8.28 4.48 -1.62
CA ARG A 148 9.49 4.35 -2.45
C ARG A 148 9.74 2.89 -2.87
N VAL A 149 9.64 1.95 -1.94
CA VAL A 149 9.84 0.51 -2.21
C VAL A 149 8.80 -0.03 -3.20
N LEU A 150 7.52 0.35 -3.04
CA LEU A 150 6.46 -0.07 -3.96
C LEU A 150 6.72 0.43 -5.38
N HIS A 151 7.18 1.68 -5.54
CA HIS A 151 7.51 2.23 -6.85
C HIS A 151 8.63 1.42 -7.51
N THR A 152 9.76 1.24 -6.81
CA THR A 152 10.91 0.47 -7.31
C THR A 152 10.53 -0.99 -7.63
N LEU A 153 9.66 -1.63 -6.81
CA LEU A 153 9.15 -2.98 -7.10
C LEU A 153 8.28 -3.01 -8.37
N GLN A 154 7.45 -2.00 -8.59
CA GLN A 154 6.55 -1.90 -9.74
C GLN A 154 7.33 -1.64 -11.03
N ASP A 155 8.36 -0.78 -10.98
CA ASP A 155 9.27 -0.49 -12.08
C ASP A 155 9.97 -1.75 -12.61
N PHE A 156 10.31 -2.71 -11.75
CA PHE A 156 10.85 -3.98 -12.22
C PHE A 156 9.95 -4.63 -13.28
N TYR A 157 8.63 -4.67 -13.05
CA TYR A 157 7.70 -5.32 -13.97
C TYR A 157 7.42 -4.48 -15.20
N SER A 158 7.47 -3.15 -15.12
CA SER A 158 7.27 -2.27 -16.27
C SER A 158 8.53 -2.07 -17.10
N HIS A 159 9.75 -2.16 -16.53
CA HIS A 159 11.02 -1.84 -17.21
C HIS A 159 11.87 -3.07 -17.57
N SER A 160 11.60 -4.26 -17.00
CA SER A 160 12.25 -5.53 -17.39
C SER A 160 11.51 -6.30 -18.49
N ASN A 161 12.07 -7.40 -18.98
CA ASN A 161 11.38 -8.32 -19.89
C ASN A 161 10.56 -9.42 -19.19
N TRP A 162 10.23 -9.29 -17.89
CA TRP A 162 9.62 -10.37 -17.08
C TRP A 162 8.36 -10.98 -17.72
N VAL A 163 7.44 -10.14 -18.20
CA VAL A 163 6.19 -10.59 -18.79
C VAL A 163 6.36 -11.07 -20.23
N GLU A 164 7.36 -10.55 -20.95
CA GLU A 164 7.78 -11.03 -22.27
C GLU A 164 8.40 -12.43 -22.20
N LEU A 165 9.03 -12.79 -21.07
CA LEU A 165 9.46 -14.15 -20.78
C LEU A 165 8.27 -15.10 -20.52
N GLY A 166 7.04 -14.60 -20.47
CA GLY A 166 5.83 -15.40 -20.25
C GLY A 166 5.56 -15.73 -18.78
N TYR A 167 6.21 -15.02 -17.84
CA TYR A 167 5.91 -15.17 -16.42
C TYR A 167 4.67 -14.36 -16.03
N THR A 168 3.78 -15.00 -15.27
CA THR A 168 2.53 -14.42 -14.75
C THR A 168 2.54 -14.26 -13.23
N GLU A 169 3.57 -14.76 -12.55
CA GLU A 169 3.69 -14.73 -11.10
C GLU A 169 4.73 -13.68 -10.66
N PRO A 170 4.59 -13.12 -9.43
CA PRO A 170 5.59 -12.26 -8.83
C PRO A 170 6.95 -12.94 -8.73
N TYR A 171 8.01 -12.17 -9.00
CA TYR A 171 9.38 -12.63 -8.80
C TYR A 171 9.77 -12.48 -7.32
N ILE A 172 9.42 -13.49 -6.51
CA ILE A 172 9.64 -13.49 -5.05
C ILE A 172 11.10 -13.17 -4.65
N ASN A 173 12.07 -13.49 -5.52
CA ASN A 173 13.50 -13.24 -5.31
C ASN A 173 13.83 -11.73 -5.17
N LEU A 174 12.93 -10.82 -5.54
CA LEU A 174 13.09 -9.37 -5.29
C LEU A 174 12.89 -8.99 -3.82
N ILE A 175 12.07 -9.75 -3.08
CA ILE A 175 11.79 -9.49 -1.66
C ILE A 175 12.38 -10.56 -0.73
N ARG A 176 12.98 -11.62 -1.29
CA ARG A 176 13.64 -12.72 -0.57
C ARG A 176 15.15 -12.72 -0.82
N PRO A 177 15.95 -12.13 0.08
CA PRO A 177 17.38 -11.96 -0.12
C PRO A 177 18.19 -13.27 -0.04
N ASP A 178 17.61 -14.31 0.54
CA ASP A 178 18.14 -15.68 0.59
C ASP A 178 18.10 -16.41 -0.76
N LEU A 179 17.26 -15.96 -1.70
CA LEU A 179 17.15 -16.55 -3.04
C LEU A 179 18.08 -15.83 -4.04
N PRO A 180 18.75 -16.53 -4.98
CA PRO A 180 19.62 -15.90 -5.97
C PRO A 180 18.83 -15.18 -7.08
N LEU A 181 19.42 -14.14 -7.69
CA LEU A 181 18.92 -13.65 -8.99
C LEU A 181 19.59 -14.45 -10.10
N GLU A 182 18.80 -15.19 -10.87
CA GLU A 182 19.31 -16.11 -11.88
C GLU A 182 19.11 -15.61 -13.32
N ASN A 183 19.93 -16.13 -14.23
CA ASN A 183 19.78 -15.97 -15.68
C ASN A 183 19.75 -14.51 -16.18
N LEU A 184 20.55 -13.64 -15.58
CA LEU A 184 20.68 -12.24 -15.96
C LEU A 184 21.49 -12.12 -17.26
N ALA A 185 21.04 -11.25 -18.17
CA ALA A 185 21.82 -10.86 -19.33
C ALA A 185 23.02 -10.01 -18.89
N ASP A 186 24.23 -10.38 -19.31
CA ASP A 186 25.42 -9.54 -19.12
C ASP A 186 25.45 -8.38 -20.11
N VAL A 187 26.23 -7.33 -19.82
CA VAL A 187 26.32 -6.10 -20.64
C VAL A 187 26.67 -6.34 -22.12
N GLY A 188 27.34 -7.45 -22.47
CA GLY A 188 27.72 -7.81 -23.83
C GLY A 188 26.70 -8.68 -24.56
N THR A 189 25.75 -9.29 -23.85
CA THR A 189 24.68 -10.09 -24.45
C THR A 189 23.66 -9.18 -25.13
N ALA A 190 23.53 -9.28 -26.46
CA ALA A 190 22.49 -8.58 -27.21
C ALA A 190 21.10 -9.06 -26.79
N THR A 191 20.17 -8.13 -26.57
CA THR A 191 18.82 -8.42 -26.06
C THR A 191 17.67 -7.93 -26.91
N CYS A 192 17.90 -6.94 -27.80
CA CYS A 192 16.84 -6.35 -28.63
C CYS A 192 17.08 -6.43 -30.13
N ASN A 193 15.96 -6.57 -30.86
CA ASN A 193 15.83 -6.23 -32.27
C ASN A 193 15.67 -4.71 -32.45
N ASP A 194 16.17 -4.19 -33.58
CA ASP A 194 16.00 -2.78 -33.93
C ASP A 194 14.59 -2.53 -34.47
N CYS A 195 13.77 -1.75 -33.76
CA CYS A 195 12.48 -1.30 -34.28
C CYS A 195 12.71 -0.08 -35.19
N ALA A 196 12.84 -0.29 -36.51
CA ALA A 196 13.14 0.81 -37.45
C ALA A 196 12.12 1.98 -37.44
N SER A 197 10.85 1.70 -37.12
CA SER A 197 9.77 2.69 -36.94
C SER A 197 9.77 3.36 -35.56
N GLY A 198 10.70 2.98 -34.67
CA GLY A 198 10.74 3.39 -33.26
C GLY A 198 9.74 2.65 -32.36
N LYS A 199 8.88 1.79 -32.89
CA LYS A 199 7.90 0.99 -32.12
C LYS A 199 7.68 -0.37 -32.79
N CYS A 200 7.74 -1.46 -32.02
CA CYS A 200 7.40 -2.78 -32.52
C CYS A 200 6.80 -3.68 -31.42
N PRO A 201 5.89 -4.63 -31.75
CA PRO A 201 5.13 -5.38 -30.74
C PRO A 201 5.97 -6.25 -29.80
N ASN A 202 7.12 -6.77 -30.25
CA ASN A 202 8.08 -7.48 -29.40
C ASN A 202 9.50 -7.16 -29.85
N SER A 203 10.19 -6.35 -29.05
CA SER A 203 11.57 -5.96 -29.32
C SER A 203 12.59 -6.98 -28.82
N ILE A 204 12.22 -7.92 -27.96
CA ILE A 204 13.16 -8.89 -27.36
C ILE A 204 13.60 -9.94 -28.40
N LEU A 205 14.89 -10.28 -28.40
CA LEU A 205 15.43 -11.31 -29.29
C LEU A 205 14.88 -12.73 -28.96
N PRO A 206 14.56 -13.57 -29.96
CA PRO A 206 14.01 -14.89 -29.73
C PRO A 206 14.88 -15.83 -28.87
N ASN A 207 16.21 -15.73 -28.97
CA ASN A 207 17.12 -16.53 -28.14
C ASN A 207 17.07 -16.12 -26.67
N ILE A 208 16.86 -14.84 -26.36
CA ILE A 208 16.67 -14.35 -24.98
C ILE A 208 15.39 -14.93 -24.38
N LEU A 209 14.30 -14.93 -25.14
CA LEU A 209 13.03 -15.55 -24.71
C LEU A 209 13.16 -17.06 -24.53
N LYS A 210 13.88 -17.74 -25.44
CA LYS A 210 14.11 -19.18 -25.38
C LYS A 210 14.99 -19.58 -24.20
N GLU A 211 16.06 -18.82 -23.95
CA GLU A 211 16.99 -19.03 -22.83
C GLU A 211 16.42 -18.52 -21.51
N LYS A 212 15.28 -17.81 -21.51
CA LYS A 212 14.67 -17.16 -20.34
C LYS A 212 15.56 -16.11 -19.66
N LYS A 213 16.43 -15.44 -20.44
CA LYS A 213 17.36 -14.44 -19.91
C LYS A 213 16.65 -13.15 -19.52
N LEU A 214 16.89 -12.69 -18.30
CA LEU A 214 16.33 -11.46 -17.73
C LEU A 214 17.17 -10.24 -18.14
N THR A 215 16.53 -9.23 -18.70
CA THR A 215 17.11 -7.95 -19.14
C THR A 215 16.16 -6.81 -18.79
N SER A 216 16.66 -5.59 -18.72
CA SER A 216 15.81 -4.39 -18.65
C SER A 216 16.20 -3.35 -19.69
N GLY A 217 15.34 -2.35 -19.85
CA GLY A 217 15.58 -1.24 -20.78
C GLY A 217 16.70 -0.33 -20.26
N TYR A 218 17.65 0.00 -21.12
CA TYR A 218 18.63 1.04 -20.85
C TYR A 218 17.98 2.40 -21.02
N MET A 219 18.21 3.31 -20.06
CA MET A 219 17.59 4.63 -20.03
C MET A 219 18.66 5.72 -20.07
N GLY A 220 18.44 6.75 -20.89
CA GLY A 220 19.32 7.92 -20.96
C GLY A 220 18.55 9.19 -21.30
N ILE A 221 18.47 10.13 -20.35
CA ILE A 221 17.73 11.39 -20.53
C ILE A 221 18.59 12.43 -21.28
N LEU A 222 19.92 12.38 -21.09
CA LEU A 222 20.87 13.34 -21.66
C LEU A 222 21.84 12.73 -22.68
N SER A 223 21.82 11.41 -22.84
CA SER A 223 22.64 10.70 -23.84
C SER A 223 21.84 9.58 -24.49
N ALA A 224 22.10 9.36 -25.79
CA ALA A 224 21.59 8.23 -26.54
C ALA A 224 22.46 6.97 -26.38
N ASP A 225 23.57 7.06 -25.65
CA ASP A 225 24.52 5.96 -25.50
C ASP A 225 23.93 4.80 -24.69
N LYS A 226 24.03 3.59 -25.24
CA LYS A 226 23.74 2.32 -24.55
C LYS A 226 24.62 1.21 -25.14
N PRO A 227 24.82 0.09 -24.42
CA PRO A 227 25.61 -1.01 -24.95
C PRO A 227 24.99 -1.61 -26.22
N LYS A 228 25.86 -2.04 -27.15
CA LYS A 228 25.44 -2.52 -28.46
C LYS A 228 24.51 -3.73 -28.34
N GLY A 229 23.37 -3.68 -29.02
CA GLY A 229 22.39 -4.77 -29.02
C GLY A 229 21.44 -4.77 -27.82
N LYS A 230 21.57 -3.84 -26.87
CA LYS A 230 20.68 -3.75 -25.70
C LYS A 230 19.39 -3.01 -26.00
N CYS A 231 18.32 -3.48 -25.35
CA CYS A 231 17.03 -2.79 -25.36
C CYS A 231 17.13 -1.42 -24.70
N SER A 232 16.41 -0.46 -25.27
CA SER A 232 16.12 0.79 -24.57
C SER A 232 14.93 0.63 -23.65
N HIS A 233 14.80 1.54 -22.69
CA HIS A 233 13.59 1.74 -21.93
C HIS A 233 12.45 2.18 -22.87
N GLY A 234 12.71 3.19 -23.70
CA GLY A 234 11.73 3.80 -24.59
C GLY A 234 10.94 4.93 -23.94
N GLY A 235 10.00 5.50 -24.70
CA GLY A 235 9.22 6.67 -24.29
C GLY A 235 9.86 7.99 -24.75
N ALA A 236 9.10 9.08 -24.65
CA ALA A 236 9.52 10.37 -25.20
C ALA A 236 10.74 10.99 -24.50
N GLY A 237 11.00 10.62 -23.25
CA GLY A 237 12.12 11.10 -22.44
C GLY A 237 13.41 10.27 -22.55
N ASP A 238 13.39 9.14 -23.26
CA ASP A 238 14.56 8.26 -23.39
C ASP A 238 15.30 8.49 -24.70
N LEU A 239 16.45 9.15 -24.66
CA LEU A 239 17.29 9.39 -25.84
C LEU A 239 17.93 8.09 -26.35
N THR A 240 18.13 7.07 -25.51
CA THR A 240 18.73 5.82 -25.97
C THR A 240 17.85 5.08 -26.96
N SER A 241 16.53 5.33 -26.92
CA SER A 241 15.55 4.79 -27.87
C SER A 241 15.80 5.20 -29.32
N THR A 242 16.59 6.25 -29.53
CA THR A 242 16.99 6.76 -30.85
C THR A 242 18.22 6.06 -31.42
N ALA A 243 18.99 5.35 -30.59
CA ALA A 243 20.17 4.58 -30.98
C ALA A 243 19.82 3.10 -31.24
N GLU A 244 20.48 2.49 -32.23
CA GLU A 244 20.26 1.08 -32.56
C GLU A 244 20.70 0.15 -31.41
N PRO A 245 19.88 -0.84 -31.01
CA PRO A 245 18.52 -1.15 -31.49
C PRO A 245 17.46 -0.16 -31.01
N ARG A 246 16.75 0.52 -31.91
CA ARG A 246 15.74 1.55 -31.61
C ARG A 246 14.46 0.97 -31.03
N GLY A 247 13.69 1.82 -30.35
CA GLY A 247 12.43 1.48 -29.70
C GLY A 247 12.58 1.39 -28.18
N GLY A 248 11.86 0.48 -27.53
CA GLY A 248 12.01 0.25 -26.11
C GLY A 248 11.00 -0.72 -25.53
N ILE A 249 11.30 -1.22 -24.34
CA ILE A 249 10.54 -2.29 -23.69
C ILE A 249 9.71 -1.83 -22.50
N SER A 250 9.64 -0.53 -22.21
CA SER A 250 8.85 -0.01 -21.08
C SER A 250 7.35 -0.21 -21.29
N LYS A 251 6.68 -0.57 -20.20
CA LYS A 251 5.23 -0.75 -20.09
C LYS A 251 4.59 0.28 -19.16
N ASP A 252 5.24 1.39 -18.82
CA ASP A 252 4.60 2.41 -17.97
C ASP A 252 3.36 3.00 -18.64
N GLU A 253 3.46 3.22 -19.96
CA GLU A 253 2.35 3.69 -20.77
C GLU A 253 1.69 2.54 -21.53
N ARG A 254 0.36 2.50 -21.47
CA ARG A 254 -0.46 1.61 -22.31
C ARG A 254 -0.57 2.18 -23.73
N ARG A 255 0.03 1.47 -24.69
CA ARG A 255 0.07 1.81 -26.12
C ARG A 255 -0.53 0.68 -26.95
N ALA A 256 -0.93 0.98 -28.18
CA ALA A 256 -1.59 0.01 -29.05
C ALA A 256 -0.70 -1.23 -29.35
N ASP A 257 0.62 -1.04 -29.39
CA ASP A 257 1.63 -2.05 -29.68
C ASP A 257 2.03 -2.92 -28.48
N ASN A 258 1.76 -2.48 -27.24
CA ASN A 258 2.16 -3.19 -26.02
C ASN A 258 1.00 -3.53 -25.07
N VAL A 259 -0.27 -3.38 -25.47
CA VAL A 259 -1.45 -3.57 -24.60
C VAL A 259 -1.39 -4.84 -23.75
N ALA A 260 -1.04 -5.97 -24.37
CA ALA A 260 -0.97 -7.27 -23.69
C ALA A 260 0.12 -7.28 -22.60
N PHE A 261 1.32 -6.79 -22.92
CA PHE A 261 2.43 -6.72 -21.96
C PHE A 261 2.19 -5.70 -20.86
N HIS A 262 1.60 -4.55 -21.17
CA HIS A 262 1.21 -3.58 -20.14
C HIS A 262 0.20 -4.18 -19.16
N ASN A 263 -0.87 -4.80 -19.66
CA ASN A 263 -1.87 -5.42 -18.79
C ASN A 263 -1.26 -6.56 -17.94
N ALA A 264 -0.39 -7.39 -18.54
CA ALA A 264 0.31 -8.43 -17.80
C ALA A 264 1.21 -7.83 -16.71
N ALA A 265 1.99 -6.79 -17.03
CA ALA A 265 2.88 -6.13 -16.07
C ALA A 265 2.09 -5.52 -14.90
N VAL A 266 0.97 -4.85 -15.18
CA VAL A 266 0.06 -4.31 -14.14
C VAL A 266 -0.45 -5.43 -13.22
N ASN A 267 -0.87 -6.56 -13.77
CA ASN A 267 -1.37 -7.69 -12.98
C ASN A 267 -0.28 -8.26 -12.06
N VAL A 268 0.91 -8.54 -12.61
CA VAL A 268 2.02 -9.09 -11.82
C VAL A 268 2.55 -8.08 -10.79
N ALA A 269 2.64 -6.79 -11.13
CA ALA A 269 3.03 -5.74 -10.21
C ALA A 269 2.04 -5.55 -9.06
N THR A 270 0.74 -5.72 -9.33
CA THR A 270 -0.31 -5.73 -8.29
C THR A 270 -0.13 -6.93 -7.36
N ALA A 271 0.05 -8.13 -7.91
CA ALA A 271 0.29 -9.34 -7.13
C ALA A 271 1.58 -9.24 -6.29
N ALA A 272 2.65 -8.68 -6.85
CA ALA A 272 3.91 -8.47 -6.14
C ALA A 272 3.77 -7.43 -5.02
N SER A 273 3.02 -6.36 -5.25
CA SER A 273 2.70 -5.36 -4.22
C SER A 273 1.92 -5.98 -3.07
N LEU A 274 0.94 -6.85 -3.35
CA LEU A 274 0.19 -7.59 -2.33
C LEU A 274 1.07 -8.57 -1.55
N GLN A 275 2.00 -9.26 -2.22
CA GLN A 275 2.96 -10.17 -1.60
C GLN A 275 3.91 -9.43 -0.65
N LEU A 276 4.40 -8.25 -1.07
CA LEU A 276 5.24 -7.38 -0.24
C LEU A 276 4.46 -6.88 1.00
N LEU A 277 3.22 -6.43 0.81
CA LEU A 277 2.38 -5.97 1.93
C LEU A 277 2.03 -7.11 2.89
N GLU A 278 1.85 -8.34 2.39
CA GLU A 278 1.64 -9.51 3.23
C GLU A 278 2.88 -9.83 4.07
N ASP A 279 4.09 -9.79 3.51
CA ASP A 279 5.33 -9.95 4.26
C ASP A 279 5.47 -8.90 5.40
N ILE A 280 5.15 -7.64 5.12
CA ILE A 280 5.11 -6.59 6.16
C ILE A 280 4.05 -6.90 7.23
N ARG A 281 2.83 -7.28 6.81
CA ARG A 281 1.72 -7.62 7.72
C ARG A 281 2.09 -8.77 8.65
N LEU A 282 2.71 -9.82 8.11
CA LEU A 282 3.13 -10.99 8.88
C LEU A 282 4.22 -10.65 9.90
N ALA A 283 5.18 -9.80 9.54
CA ALA A 283 6.22 -9.35 10.45
C ALA A 283 5.70 -8.38 11.54
N ALA A 284 4.74 -7.52 11.19
CA ALA A 284 4.20 -6.49 12.07
C ALA A 284 3.09 -6.98 13.01
N GLY A 285 2.32 -7.98 12.57
CA GLY A 285 1.01 -8.33 13.12
C GLY A 285 -0.10 -7.38 12.65
N ASP A 286 -1.34 -7.88 12.63
CA ASP A 286 -2.47 -7.19 12.00
C ASP A 286 -2.77 -5.83 12.64
N ASN A 287 -2.71 -5.71 13.97
CA ASN A 287 -2.98 -4.46 14.68
C ASN A 287 -1.99 -3.34 14.34
N ASN A 288 -0.69 -3.65 14.29
CA ASN A 288 0.33 -2.67 13.96
C ASN A 288 0.33 -2.34 12.45
N PHE A 289 0.00 -3.31 11.61
CA PHE A 289 -0.21 -3.07 10.18
C PHE A 289 -1.39 -2.10 9.94
N LEU A 290 -2.55 -2.34 10.56
CA LEU A 290 -3.71 -1.45 10.45
C LEU A 290 -3.42 -0.04 10.99
N ARG A 291 -2.68 0.08 12.10
CA ARG A 291 -2.20 1.36 12.62
C ARG A 291 -1.25 2.07 11.66
N MET A 292 -0.30 1.34 11.06
CA MET A 292 0.58 1.89 10.03
C MET A 292 -0.25 2.48 8.90
N MET A 293 -1.31 1.78 8.51
CA MET A 293 -2.26 2.21 7.48
C MET A 293 -3.23 3.30 7.95
N GLY A 294 -3.14 3.83 9.18
CA GLY A 294 -3.99 4.92 9.65
C GLY A 294 -5.41 4.50 10.04
N ILE A 295 -5.67 3.20 10.20
CA ILE A 295 -6.92 2.69 10.76
C ILE A 295 -6.84 2.73 12.29
N ALA A 296 -7.50 3.71 12.90
CA ALA A 296 -7.47 3.93 14.35
C ALA A 296 -8.73 4.65 14.85
N ARG A 297 -9.14 4.39 16.10
CA ARG A 297 -10.37 4.93 16.72
C ARG A 297 -10.37 6.46 16.85
N SER A 298 -9.31 7.09 17.38
CA SER A 298 -9.25 8.55 17.60
C SER A 298 -7.89 9.21 17.31
N SER A 299 -7.82 10.55 17.41
CA SER A 299 -6.59 11.35 17.46
C SER A 299 -5.68 10.93 18.62
N VAL A 300 -4.37 11.20 18.50
CA VAL A 300 -3.44 11.03 19.61
C VAL A 300 -3.63 12.22 20.55
N VAL A 301 -3.61 11.97 21.85
CA VAL A 301 -3.63 13.05 22.85
C VAL A 301 -2.21 13.22 23.38
N CYS A 302 -1.64 14.40 23.18
CA CYS A 302 -0.27 14.70 23.54
C CYS A 302 -0.20 15.82 24.59
N PHE A 303 0.46 15.55 25.71
CA PHE A 303 0.69 16.50 26.80
C PHE A 303 2.17 16.88 26.87
N VAL A 304 2.45 18.17 26.97
CA VAL A 304 3.80 18.73 27.18
C VAL A 304 3.77 19.50 28.48
N ILE A 305 4.38 18.97 29.53
CA ILE A 305 4.16 19.45 30.90
C ILE A 305 5.47 19.90 31.53
N ASP A 306 5.50 21.14 31.99
CA ASP A 306 6.56 21.69 32.82
C ASP A 306 6.57 21.01 34.20
N THR A 307 7.74 20.57 34.64
CA THR A 307 7.97 19.82 35.88
C THR A 307 8.85 20.58 36.89
N THR A 308 9.04 21.88 36.68
CA THR A 308 9.78 22.76 37.59
C THR A 308 9.10 22.89 38.96
N GLY A 309 9.82 23.39 39.96
CA GLY A 309 9.32 23.44 41.34
C GLY A 309 8.04 24.24 41.53
N SER A 310 7.76 25.23 40.66
CA SER A 310 6.56 26.07 40.73
C SER A 310 5.30 25.39 40.20
N MET A 311 5.42 24.33 39.40
CA MET A 311 4.32 23.64 38.72
C MET A 311 3.54 22.65 39.60
N SER A 312 3.74 22.60 40.92
CA SER A 312 3.18 21.54 41.76
C SER A 312 1.65 21.42 41.70
N ASP A 313 0.94 22.55 41.70
CA ASP A 313 -0.52 22.62 41.60
C ASP A 313 -1.00 22.49 40.15
N ASP A 314 -0.25 22.99 39.19
CA ASP A 314 -0.54 22.86 37.75
C ASP A 314 -0.44 21.41 37.26
N ILE A 315 0.57 20.67 37.72
CA ILE A 315 0.73 19.24 37.45
C ILE A 315 -0.48 18.46 37.99
N GLU A 316 -1.04 18.88 39.12
CA GLU A 316 -2.21 18.22 39.67
C GLU A 316 -3.46 18.48 38.81
N ALA A 317 -3.67 19.72 38.36
CA ALA A 317 -4.74 20.04 37.41
C ALA A 317 -4.57 19.29 36.07
N ALA A 318 -3.34 19.21 35.55
CA ALA A 318 -3.05 18.45 34.34
C ALA A 318 -3.32 16.95 34.53
N ARG A 319 -3.02 16.40 35.72
CA ARG A 319 -3.32 15.02 36.08
C ARG A 319 -4.82 14.75 36.09
N GLU A 320 -5.60 15.60 36.74
CA GLU A 320 -7.07 15.48 36.76
C GLU A 320 -7.65 15.53 35.34
N ALA A 321 -7.17 16.44 34.49
CA ALA A 321 -7.62 16.53 33.09
C ALA A 321 -7.28 15.26 32.29
N VAL A 322 -6.06 14.73 32.42
CA VAL A 322 -5.64 13.47 31.77
C VAL A 322 -6.55 12.31 32.22
N TYR A 323 -6.88 12.26 33.51
CA TYR A 323 -7.73 11.21 34.08
C TYR A 323 -9.14 11.28 33.52
N GLU A 324 -9.72 12.47 33.49
CA GLU A 324 -11.06 12.70 32.97
C GLU A 324 -11.16 12.34 31.49
N ILE A 325 -10.15 12.67 30.67
CA ILE A 325 -10.12 12.28 29.25
C ILE A 325 -10.05 10.77 29.12
N ILE A 326 -9.19 10.10 29.88
CA ILE A 326 -9.08 8.64 29.85
C ILE A 326 -10.42 8.01 30.23
N ASP A 327 -11.00 8.41 31.37
CA ASP A 327 -12.20 7.77 31.91
C ASP A 327 -13.46 8.08 31.10
N SER A 328 -13.56 9.28 30.51
CA SER A 328 -14.71 9.67 29.69
C SER A 328 -14.69 9.07 28.27
N LYS A 329 -13.52 8.70 27.74
CA LYS A 329 -13.37 8.23 26.36
C LYS A 329 -13.14 6.73 26.23
N LYS A 330 -12.67 6.05 27.27
CA LYS A 330 -12.39 4.59 27.27
C LYS A 330 -13.58 3.78 26.73
N GLY A 331 -13.35 2.95 25.72
CA GLY A 331 -14.39 2.12 25.10
C GLY A 331 -15.31 2.83 24.10
N THR A 332 -15.07 4.11 23.80
CA THR A 332 -15.80 4.87 22.77
C THR A 332 -14.97 5.03 21.50
N GLN A 333 -15.56 5.54 20.41
CA GLN A 333 -14.79 5.89 19.21
C GLN A 333 -13.80 7.04 19.44
N ASP A 334 -14.02 7.85 20.48
CA ASP A 334 -13.12 8.94 20.83
C ASP A 334 -11.93 8.49 21.71
N GLU A 335 -11.86 7.20 22.08
CA GLU A 335 -10.72 6.64 22.82
C GLU A 335 -9.40 6.92 22.07
N PRO A 336 -8.45 7.66 22.68
CA PRO A 336 -7.18 7.98 22.05
C PRO A 336 -6.46 6.74 21.55
N SER A 337 -5.98 6.79 20.30
CA SER A 337 -5.23 5.66 19.71
C SER A 337 -3.84 5.48 20.33
N GLU A 338 -3.37 6.51 21.01
CA GLU A 338 -2.14 6.57 21.81
C GLU A 338 -2.21 7.80 22.73
N TYR A 339 -1.59 7.69 23.90
CA TYR A 339 -1.30 8.78 24.83
C TYR A 339 0.18 9.12 24.78
N ILE A 340 0.50 10.40 24.63
CA ILE A 340 1.88 10.91 24.62
C ILE A 340 2.07 11.92 25.75
N LEU A 341 3.15 11.78 26.51
CA LEU A 341 3.58 12.73 27.54
C LEU A 341 5.03 13.13 27.30
N VAL A 342 5.30 14.43 27.27
CA VAL A 342 6.65 15.01 27.21
C VAL A 342 6.83 15.92 28.43
N PRO A 343 7.45 15.42 29.52
CA PRO A 343 7.83 16.29 30.63
C PRO A 343 8.99 17.19 30.18
N PHE A 344 9.02 18.43 30.66
CA PHE A 344 10.21 19.29 30.53
C PHE A 344 10.49 20.03 31.84
N ASN A 345 11.73 20.47 32.00
CA ASN A 345 12.26 21.16 33.17
C ASN A 345 13.38 22.11 32.69
N ASP A 346 14.19 22.62 33.60
CA ASP A 346 15.44 23.30 33.27
C ASP A 346 16.60 22.73 34.10
N PRO A 347 17.71 22.29 33.45
CA PRO A 347 18.00 22.36 32.01
C PRO A 347 17.48 21.18 31.16
N GLY A 348 16.78 20.21 31.74
CA GLY A 348 16.41 18.94 31.09
C GLY A 348 15.04 18.94 30.43
N PHE A 349 14.84 18.16 29.37
CA PHE A 349 13.53 17.92 28.76
C PHE A 349 13.43 16.49 28.22
N GLY A 350 12.20 15.96 28.17
CA GLY A 350 11.93 14.57 27.85
C GLY A 350 12.40 13.59 28.94
N PRO A 351 12.49 12.29 28.63
CA PRO A 351 12.17 11.68 27.33
C PRO A 351 10.66 11.73 27.05
N MET A 352 10.29 11.60 25.77
CA MET A 352 8.90 11.37 25.39
C MET A 352 8.45 9.98 25.83
N ILE A 353 7.33 9.93 26.51
CA ILE A 353 6.64 8.71 26.91
C ILE A 353 5.43 8.55 25.99
N ARG A 354 5.25 7.35 25.43
CA ARG A 354 4.07 7.00 24.63
C ARG A 354 3.51 5.65 25.06
N THR A 355 2.19 5.54 25.13
CA THR A 355 1.52 4.29 25.49
C THR A 355 0.10 4.24 24.98
N ARG A 356 -0.39 3.03 24.72
CA ARG A 356 -1.79 2.75 24.40
C ARG A 356 -2.59 2.29 25.62
N ASP A 357 -1.89 1.95 26.70
CA ASP A 357 -2.52 1.48 27.93
C ASP A 357 -2.94 2.71 28.77
N PRO A 358 -4.24 2.93 28.96
CA PRO A 358 -4.71 4.08 29.72
C PRO A 358 -4.23 4.06 31.17
N GLU A 359 -4.10 2.88 31.79
CA GLU A 359 -3.64 2.77 33.18
C GLU A 359 -2.14 3.04 33.29
N LYS A 360 -1.35 2.62 32.28
CA LYS A 360 0.05 3.01 32.18
C LYS A 360 0.19 4.52 32.06
N MET A 361 -0.60 5.18 31.22
CA MET A 361 -0.57 6.65 31.11
C MET A 361 -0.92 7.32 32.44
N LYS A 362 -1.94 6.82 33.15
CA LYS A 362 -2.29 7.31 34.49
C LYS A 362 -1.15 7.13 35.50
N SER A 363 -0.40 6.05 35.40
CA SER A 363 0.79 5.83 36.23
C SER A 363 1.92 6.80 35.90
N GLU A 364 2.19 7.06 34.62
CA GLU A 364 3.26 7.96 34.19
C GLU A 364 2.98 9.41 34.60
N ILE A 365 1.75 9.89 34.46
CA ILE A 365 1.36 11.23 34.92
C ILE A 365 1.40 11.33 36.46
N ASN A 366 1.10 10.25 37.19
CA ASN A 366 1.25 10.18 38.65
C ASN A 366 2.70 10.25 39.11
N ASN A 367 3.65 9.87 38.27
CA ASN A 367 5.06 9.89 38.60
C ASN A 367 5.68 11.28 38.45
N LEU A 368 5.00 12.22 37.81
CA LEU A 368 5.48 13.60 37.70
C LEU A 368 5.64 14.24 39.09
N ARG A 369 6.78 14.91 39.29
CA ARG A 369 7.12 15.64 40.52
C ARG A 369 7.62 17.02 40.14
N ALA A 370 7.06 18.05 40.76
CA ALA A 370 7.55 19.41 40.64
C ALA A 370 8.86 19.57 41.41
N SER A 371 9.95 19.88 40.72
CA SER A 371 11.26 20.14 41.34
C SER A 371 12.20 20.85 40.36
N GLY A 372 13.26 21.48 40.87
CA GLY A 372 14.25 22.18 40.03
C GLY A 372 13.71 23.49 39.44
N GLY A 373 14.33 23.95 38.35
CA GLY A 373 14.00 25.24 37.70
C GLY A 373 14.52 26.47 38.45
N ASP A 374 15.67 26.38 39.13
CA ASP A 374 16.22 27.41 40.04
C ASP A 374 16.25 28.84 39.46
N ASP A 375 16.17 28.99 38.13
CA ASP A 375 15.96 30.24 37.40
C ASP A 375 14.88 30.16 36.30
N ILE A 376 14.06 31.22 36.21
CA ILE A 376 13.20 31.50 35.05
C ILE A 376 14.05 32.23 33.99
N PRO A 377 13.97 31.92 32.68
CA PRO A 377 12.97 31.10 31.94
C PRO A 377 13.21 29.56 31.83
N GLU A 378 12.28 28.79 31.21
CA GLU A 378 12.28 27.30 31.13
C GLU A 378 12.37 26.70 29.70
N MET A 379 12.69 25.41 29.52
CA MET A 379 12.95 24.76 28.20
C MET A 379 11.71 24.29 27.41
N CYS A 380 10.67 25.13 27.37
CA CYS A 380 9.35 24.78 26.81
C CYS A 380 9.40 24.41 25.30
N LEU A 381 10.13 25.16 24.46
CA LEU A 381 10.10 24.92 23.01
C LEU A 381 10.83 23.64 22.61
N SER A 382 11.82 23.21 23.39
CA SER A 382 12.50 21.92 23.22
C SER A 382 11.55 20.75 23.52
N GLY A 383 10.77 20.84 24.61
CA GLY A 383 9.70 19.88 24.91
C GLY A 383 8.65 19.82 23.80
N LEU A 384 8.22 20.99 23.30
CA LEU A 384 7.25 21.07 22.20
C LEU A 384 7.82 20.53 20.87
N MET A 385 9.10 20.75 20.57
CA MET A 385 9.77 20.18 19.39
C MET A 385 9.75 18.65 19.42
N VAL A 386 10.03 18.04 20.57
CA VAL A 386 9.96 16.59 20.77
C VAL A 386 8.53 16.08 20.55
N ALA A 387 7.53 16.80 21.05
CA ALA A 387 6.13 16.44 20.83
C ALA A 387 5.72 16.51 19.35
N LEU A 388 6.05 17.60 18.65
CA LEU A 388 5.70 17.79 17.23
C LEU A 388 6.36 16.77 16.30
N THR A 389 7.56 16.31 16.62
CA THR A 389 8.28 15.32 15.80
C THR A 389 7.89 13.88 16.13
N GLY A 390 7.48 13.63 17.38
CA GLY A 390 7.10 12.31 17.88
C GLY A 390 5.61 11.98 17.77
N ALA A 391 4.70 12.96 17.76
CA ALA A 391 3.27 12.73 17.57
C ALA A 391 2.94 12.55 16.07
N PRO A 392 1.88 11.79 15.73
CA PRO A 392 1.40 11.74 14.35
C PRO A 392 0.95 13.12 13.84
N ASP A 393 1.06 13.34 12.54
CA ASP A 393 0.58 14.57 11.90
C ASP A 393 -0.90 14.85 12.21
N SER A 394 -1.25 16.14 12.28
CA SER A 394 -2.58 16.65 12.65
C SER A 394 -3.03 16.26 14.06
N SER A 395 -2.10 16.12 15.01
CA SER A 395 -2.40 15.85 16.43
C SER A 395 -2.75 17.11 17.22
N ASN A 396 -3.49 16.95 18.31
CA ASN A 396 -3.70 18.01 19.31
C ASN A 396 -2.62 17.87 20.41
N ILE A 397 -1.90 18.96 20.66
CA ILE A 397 -0.82 19.05 21.65
C ILE A 397 -1.20 20.10 22.69
N TYR A 398 -1.15 19.73 23.96
CA TYR A 398 -1.54 20.58 25.09
C TYR A 398 -0.32 20.85 25.96
N VAL A 399 0.09 22.12 26.01
CA VAL A 399 1.29 22.57 26.73
C VAL A 399 0.89 23.21 28.06
N PHE A 400 1.47 22.77 29.17
CA PHE A 400 1.24 23.33 30.51
C PHE A 400 2.55 23.93 31.04
N THR A 401 2.55 25.21 31.40
CA THR A 401 3.70 25.88 32.01
C THR A 401 3.27 27.13 32.76
N ASP A 402 3.99 27.53 33.80
CA ASP A 402 3.80 28.81 34.48
C ASP A 402 4.92 29.82 34.17
N ALA A 403 5.81 29.50 33.23
CA ALA A 403 6.98 30.27 32.87
C ALA A 403 7.04 30.61 31.37
N VAL A 404 8.02 31.45 31.02
CA VAL A 404 8.33 31.81 29.64
C VAL A 404 9.43 30.90 29.08
N ALA A 405 9.57 30.81 27.76
CA ALA A 405 10.56 29.94 27.13
C ALA A 405 11.98 30.53 27.15
N LYS A 406 12.94 29.76 27.69
CA LYS A 406 14.40 30.00 27.69
C LYS A 406 15.00 29.80 26.30
N ASP A 407 14.44 28.87 25.57
CA ASP A 407 14.88 28.37 24.26
C ASP A 407 14.13 29.03 23.09
N ILE A 408 13.80 30.32 23.23
CA ILE A 408 13.04 31.07 22.22
C ILE A 408 13.69 31.11 20.82
N TYR A 409 15.00 30.84 20.74
CA TYR A 409 15.70 30.67 19.46
C TYR A 409 15.17 29.49 18.62
N LEU A 410 14.36 28.59 19.20
CA LEU A 410 13.67 27.49 18.51
C LEU A 410 12.31 27.89 17.92
N LYS A 411 11.83 29.13 18.12
CA LYS A 411 10.49 29.55 17.65
C LYS A 411 10.27 29.27 16.15
N ASP A 412 11.24 29.62 15.31
CA ASP A 412 11.15 29.40 13.86
C ASP A 412 11.13 27.89 13.52
N THR A 413 11.94 27.08 14.19
CA THR A 413 11.93 25.60 14.07
C THR A 413 10.58 25.01 14.49
N VAL A 414 10.00 25.48 15.60
CA VAL A 414 8.69 25.03 16.08
C VAL A 414 7.58 25.45 15.12
N MET A 415 7.64 26.67 14.57
CA MET A 415 6.71 27.13 13.53
C MET A 415 6.79 26.25 12.28
N ALA A 416 8.00 25.91 11.82
CA ALA A 416 8.22 25.00 10.71
C ALA A 416 7.59 23.62 10.96
N LEU A 417 7.75 23.07 12.17
CA LEU A 417 7.17 21.80 12.55
C LEU A 417 5.64 21.85 12.68
N ILE A 418 5.07 22.93 13.22
CA ILE A 418 3.62 23.16 13.27
C ILE A 418 3.04 23.13 11.85
N SER A 419 3.64 23.89 10.93
CA SER A 419 3.17 23.99 9.55
C SER A 419 3.36 22.68 8.77
N SER A 420 4.46 21.96 9.00
CA SER A 420 4.74 20.66 8.36
C SER A 420 3.82 19.55 8.85
N THR A 421 3.66 19.43 10.17
CA THR A 421 2.86 18.34 10.79
C THR A 421 1.37 18.67 10.80
N LYS A 422 1.01 19.94 10.58
CA LYS A 422 -0.36 20.47 10.68
C LYS A 422 -0.99 20.22 12.06
N SER A 423 -0.17 20.07 13.09
CA SER A 423 -0.61 19.82 14.47
C SER A 423 -1.12 21.10 15.14
N THR A 424 -2.09 20.96 16.03
CA THR A 424 -2.70 22.05 16.78
C THR A 424 -2.09 22.14 18.17
N VAL A 425 -1.56 23.30 18.57
CA VAL A 425 -0.88 23.48 19.86
C VAL A 425 -1.64 24.49 20.73
N SER A 426 -2.17 24.03 21.86
CA SER A 426 -2.82 24.91 22.85
C SER A 426 -1.98 25.01 24.11
N PHE A 427 -1.75 26.24 24.58
CA PHE A 427 -0.96 26.56 25.76
C PHE A 427 -1.88 26.92 26.92
N PHE A 428 -1.64 26.32 28.08
CA PHE A 428 -2.25 26.64 29.36
C PHE A 428 -1.20 27.26 30.27
N ILE A 429 -1.37 28.54 30.57
CA ILE A 429 -0.37 29.37 31.24
C ILE A 429 -0.98 29.98 32.50
N THR A 430 -0.38 29.74 33.67
CA THR A 430 -1.03 30.09 34.96
C THR A 430 -0.40 31.24 35.74
N ASN A 431 0.84 31.65 35.41
CA ASN A 431 1.50 32.73 36.14
C ASN A 431 2.70 33.38 35.41
N PRO A 432 2.52 33.95 34.21
CA PRO A 432 3.66 34.42 33.40
C PRO A 432 4.40 35.65 34.01
N VAL A 433 4.00 36.14 35.19
CA VAL A 433 4.41 37.43 35.79
C VAL A 433 5.16 37.27 37.12
N GLY A 434 5.82 36.14 37.36
CA GLY A 434 6.76 35.97 38.48
C GLY A 434 8.00 36.89 38.37
N ARG A 435 7.93 38.09 38.98
CA ARG A 435 9.00 39.13 39.08
C ARG A 435 9.63 39.55 37.75
N ARG A 436 9.12 40.63 37.17
CA ARG A 436 9.80 41.46 36.14
C ARG A 436 11.23 41.84 36.57
N ARG A 437 12.23 41.01 36.27
CA ARG A 437 13.61 41.47 36.09
C ARG A 437 13.67 42.15 34.72
N ARG A 438 14.09 43.41 34.70
CA ARG A 438 14.12 44.32 33.54
C ARG A 438 15.06 43.88 32.38
N SER A 439 15.41 42.60 32.28
CA SER A 439 16.45 42.09 31.38
C SER A 439 15.96 41.01 30.38
N VAL A 440 14.71 40.55 30.47
CA VAL A 440 14.11 39.66 29.47
C VAL A 440 13.02 40.48 28.77
N GLY A 441 13.11 40.64 27.45
CA GLY A 441 12.32 41.59 26.67
C GLY A 441 10.80 41.45 26.83
N ASP A 442 10.08 42.56 26.61
CA ASP A 442 8.63 42.77 26.79
C ASP A 442 7.67 41.81 26.04
N ASN A 443 8.15 40.77 25.34
CA ASN A 443 7.41 40.03 24.30
C ASN A 443 7.12 38.53 24.57
N SER A 444 7.44 37.98 25.74
CA SER A 444 7.48 36.51 25.94
C SER A 444 6.13 35.76 25.89
N PHE A 445 5.02 36.38 26.26
CA PHE A 445 3.68 35.75 26.14
C PHE A 445 3.12 35.85 24.71
N GLU A 446 3.53 36.86 23.95
CA GLU A 446 3.13 36.99 22.54
C GLU A 446 3.71 35.86 21.68
N ASP A 447 4.88 35.33 22.04
CA ASP A 447 5.46 34.18 21.33
C ASP A 447 4.58 32.92 21.42
N TYR A 448 4.00 32.62 22.58
CA TYR A 448 3.04 31.51 22.72
C TYR A 448 1.74 31.78 21.98
N LYS A 449 1.26 33.03 21.96
CA LYS A 449 0.10 33.42 21.14
C LYS A 449 0.34 33.21 19.66
N ASP A 450 1.52 33.59 19.15
CA ASP A 450 1.88 33.41 17.75
C ASP A 450 1.89 31.92 17.38
N LEU A 451 2.51 31.06 18.20
CA LEU A 451 2.55 29.61 17.99
C LEU A 451 1.15 28.97 18.06
N ALA A 452 0.35 29.37 19.05
CA ALA A 452 -1.04 28.91 19.18
C ALA A 452 -1.87 29.34 17.97
N LEU A 453 -1.75 30.60 17.54
CA LEU A 453 -2.49 31.14 16.42
C LEU A 453 -2.11 30.45 15.11
N ALA A 454 -0.82 30.25 14.85
CA ALA A 454 -0.30 29.57 13.65
C ALA A 454 -0.74 28.11 13.57
N SER A 455 -0.74 27.40 14.70
CA SER A 455 -1.21 26.01 14.78
C SER A 455 -2.75 25.88 14.81
N GLY A 456 -3.46 26.99 14.98
CA GLY A 456 -4.89 27.06 15.22
C GLY A 456 -5.33 26.58 16.60
N GLY A 457 -4.42 26.47 17.56
CA GLY A 457 -4.73 26.23 18.96
C GLY A 457 -5.11 27.51 19.71
N GLN A 458 -5.02 27.46 21.04
CA GLN A 458 -5.35 28.59 21.92
C GLN A 458 -4.22 28.90 22.89
N ALA A 459 -3.99 30.19 23.16
CA ALA A 459 -3.11 30.64 24.24
C ALA A 459 -3.95 31.10 25.43
N ILE A 460 -4.12 30.20 26.39
CA ILE A 460 -5.02 30.34 27.52
C ILE A 460 -4.21 30.79 28.74
N GLU A 461 -4.53 31.97 29.25
CA GLU A 461 -3.94 32.55 30.45
C GLU A 461 -4.98 32.58 31.56
N VAL A 462 -4.68 31.90 32.67
CA VAL A 462 -5.58 31.72 33.81
C VAL A 462 -4.80 31.87 35.11
N SER A 463 -5.48 31.95 36.26
CA SER A 463 -4.78 31.72 37.54
C SER A 463 -4.61 30.21 37.78
N LYS A 464 -3.63 29.82 38.61
CA LYS A 464 -3.44 28.42 39.05
C LYS A 464 -4.76 27.77 39.53
N SER A 465 -5.55 28.49 40.33
CA SER A 465 -6.86 28.01 40.82
C SER A 465 -7.95 27.86 39.74
N GLN A 466 -7.75 28.48 38.57
CA GLN A 466 -8.68 28.46 37.44
C GLN A 466 -8.27 27.46 36.35
N LEU A 467 -7.10 26.83 36.47
CA LEU A 467 -6.59 25.89 35.46
C LEU A 467 -7.52 24.68 35.25
N PRO A 468 -8.08 24.03 36.28
CA PRO A 468 -8.99 22.89 36.08
C PRO A 468 -10.22 23.22 35.21
N GLN A 469 -10.75 24.45 35.29
CA GLN A 469 -11.89 24.85 34.46
C GLN A 469 -11.47 25.16 33.02
N ALA A 470 -10.20 25.50 32.78
CA ALA A 470 -9.68 25.77 31.44
C ALA A 470 -9.45 24.48 30.65
N THR A 471 -9.12 23.36 31.32
CA THR A 471 -8.81 22.08 30.69
C THR A 471 -10.01 21.41 30.02
N ASP A 472 -11.24 21.90 30.23
CA ASP A 472 -12.45 21.47 29.51
C ASP A 472 -12.30 21.48 27.97
N ILE A 473 -11.49 22.40 27.42
CA ILE A 473 -11.21 22.46 25.98
C ILE A 473 -10.55 21.17 25.47
N ILE A 474 -9.80 20.47 26.31
CA ILE A 474 -9.12 19.23 25.97
C ILE A 474 -10.17 18.15 25.69
N LEU A 475 -11.23 18.07 26.50
CA LEU A 475 -12.35 17.14 26.29
C LEU A 475 -13.11 17.42 24.99
N ASP A 476 -13.32 18.70 24.66
CA ASP A 476 -14.01 19.10 23.42
C ASP A 476 -13.21 18.74 22.16
N THR A 477 -11.89 18.86 22.24
CA THR A 477 -10.99 18.73 21.09
C THR A 477 -10.39 17.33 20.94
N SER A 478 -10.40 16.51 21.99
CA SER A 478 -9.98 15.10 21.98
C SER A 478 -11.07 14.19 21.38
N THR A 479 -11.29 14.32 20.09
CA THR A 479 -12.26 13.52 19.31
C THR A 479 -11.72 13.16 17.93
N SER A 480 -12.22 12.06 17.37
CA SER A 480 -11.77 11.52 16.07
C SER A 480 -12.22 12.36 14.87
N ALA A 481 -13.35 13.06 15.01
CA ALA A 481 -14.01 13.77 13.92
C ALA A 481 -13.99 15.29 14.08
N LEU A 482 -12.99 15.85 14.79
CA LEU A 482 -12.89 17.30 15.00
C LEU A 482 -12.69 18.03 13.67
N VAL A 483 -13.52 19.05 13.43
CA VAL A 483 -13.41 19.94 12.27
C VAL A 483 -13.43 21.40 12.69
N THR A 484 -12.66 22.22 11.99
CA THR A 484 -12.69 23.69 12.11
C THR A 484 -13.64 24.27 11.07
N VAL A 485 -14.57 25.12 11.51
CA VAL A 485 -15.55 25.81 10.63
C VAL A 485 -15.09 27.22 10.31
N LEU A 486 -14.57 27.91 11.33
CA LEU A 486 -14.13 29.30 11.24
C LEU A 486 -12.99 29.55 12.23
N GLN A 487 -11.96 30.25 11.79
CA GLN A 487 -10.88 30.79 12.61
C GLN A 487 -10.48 32.19 12.13
N ARG A 488 -10.39 33.14 13.06
CA ARG A 488 -10.01 34.54 12.79
C ARG A 488 -9.20 35.11 13.95
N ALA A 489 -8.32 36.06 13.64
CA ALA A 489 -7.61 36.86 14.64
C ALA A 489 -7.60 38.34 14.27
N ARG A 490 -7.67 39.22 15.28
CA ARG A 490 -7.60 40.68 15.10
C ARG A 490 -6.59 41.28 16.06
N ASN A 491 -5.63 42.01 15.50
CA ASN A 491 -4.67 42.82 16.23
C ASN A 491 -4.35 44.08 15.39
N PRO A 492 -4.78 45.29 15.81
CA PRO A 492 -5.58 45.59 17.00
C PRO A 492 -7.03 45.06 16.90
N GLY A 493 -7.73 45.03 18.03
CA GLY A 493 -9.15 44.67 18.07
C GLY A 493 -10.02 45.65 17.29
N LYS A 494 -11.12 45.14 16.70
CA LYS A 494 -12.16 45.96 16.07
C LYS A 494 -13.53 45.31 16.20
N GLN A 495 -14.58 46.11 16.01
CA GLN A 495 -15.94 45.61 15.85
C GLN A 495 -16.11 44.92 14.50
N GLU A 496 -16.59 43.69 14.49
CA GLU A 496 -16.80 42.92 13.26
C GLU A 496 -17.85 41.83 13.48
N THR A 497 -18.55 41.45 12.42
CA THR A 497 -19.50 40.34 12.43
C THR A 497 -18.95 39.21 11.57
N PHE A 498 -18.91 38.01 12.14
CA PHE A 498 -18.37 36.83 11.49
C PHE A 498 -19.48 35.83 11.19
N PRO A 499 -19.85 35.64 9.91
CA PRO A 499 -20.77 34.58 9.51
C PRO A 499 -20.07 33.21 9.45
N PHE A 500 -20.78 32.15 9.82
CA PHE A 500 -20.33 30.77 9.63
C PHE A 500 -21.52 29.83 9.42
N VAL A 501 -21.32 28.73 8.68
CA VAL A 501 -22.38 27.78 8.34
C VAL A 501 -22.23 26.52 9.18
N LEU A 502 -23.31 26.12 9.86
CA LEU A 502 -23.40 24.84 10.54
C LEU A 502 -24.28 23.88 9.73
N ASP A 503 -23.77 22.69 9.44
CA ASP A 503 -24.48 21.70 8.61
C ASP A 503 -25.04 20.50 9.41
N GLU A 504 -25.84 19.67 8.73
CA GLU A 504 -26.54 18.53 9.33
C GLU A 504 -25.61 17.43 9.85
N SER A 505 -24.37 17.35 9.36
CA SER A 505 -23.40 16.36 9.84
C SER A 505 -22.71 16.78 11.14
N GLN A 506 -22.86 18.03 11.58
CA GLN A 506 -22.09 18.58 12.71
C GLN A 506 -22.79 18.38 14.06
N LYS A 507 -22.02 17.88 15.03
CA LYS A 507 -22.40 17.73 16.44
C LYS A 507 -21.39 18.45 17.35
N ASN A 508 -21.73 18.61 18.63
CA ASN A 508 -20.83 19.13 19.67
C ASN A 508 -20.11 20.44 19.28
N ILE A 509 -20.90 21.42 18.82
CA ILE A 509 -20.38 22.68 18.31
C ILE A 509 -19.92 23.56 19.48
N THR A 510 -18.66 23.98 19.42
CA THR A 510 -18.04 24.84 20.43
C THR A 510 -17.34 26.03 19.78
N ILE A 511 -17.59 27.22 20.32
CA ILE A 511 -16.96 28.48 19.93
C ILE A 511 -15.98 28.89 21.03
N TYR A 512 -14.75 29.20 20.65
CA TYR A 512 -13.71 29.71 21.54
C TYR A 512 -13.33 31.13 21.14
N ILE A 513 -13.21 32.00 22.13
CA ILE A 513 -12.67 33.34 21.98
C ILE A 513 -11.59 33.53 23.04
N THR A 514 -10.35 33.82 22.66
CA THR A 514 -9.32 34.25 23.61
C THR A 514 -9.15 35.76 23.53
N ALA A 515 -9.49 36.46 24.61
CA ALA A 515 -9.40 37.92 24.74
C ALA A 515 -9.39 38.34 26.22
N GLN A 516 -8.67 39.40 26.56
CA GLN A 516 -8.65 39.93 27.94
C GLN A 516 -10.00 40.55 28.35
N SER A 517 -10.66 41.26 27.41
CA SER A 517 -11.97 41.87 27.61
C SER A 517 -12.67 41.96 26.26
N ILE A 518 -13.91 41.47 26.17
CA ILE A 518 -14.65 41.40 24.91
C ILE A 518 -16.16 41.46 25.16
N THR A 519 -16.90 42.03 24.21
CA THR A 519 -18.35 41.95 24.14
C THR A 519 -18.71 41.21 22.85
N PHE A 520 -19.65 40.28 22.93
CA PHE A 520 -20.17 39.63 21.73
C PHE A 520 -21.66 39.34 21.82
N THR A 521 -22.26 39.18 20.65
CA THR A 521 -23.65 38.75 20.46
C THR A 521 -23.66 37.63 19.42
N LEU A 522 -24.17 36.47 19.80
CA LEU A 522 -24.38 35.32 18.93
C LEU A 522 -25.80 35.37 18.36
N THR A 523 -25.95 35.10 17.07
CA THR A 523 -27.22 35.09 16.35
C THR A 523 -27.37 33.79 15.56
N ASN A 524 -28.50 33.11 15.73
CA ASN A 524 -28.82 31.90 14.97
C ASN A 524 -29.53 32.22 13.64
N PRO A 525 -29.77 31.23 12.76
CA PRO A 525 -30.40 31.44 11.45
C PRO A 525 -31.83 32.02 11.52
N ALA A 526 -32.56 31.82 12.63
CA ALA A 526 -33.89 32.38 12.85
C ALA A 526 -33.88 33.81 13.45
N GLY A 527 -32.69 34.40 13.64
CA GLY A 527 -32.53 35.73 14.22
C GLY A 527 -32.65 35.79 15.74
N VAL A 528 -32.68 34.65 16.43
CA VAL A 528 -32.60 34.61 17.91
C VAL A 528 -31.19 34.97 18.31
N THR A 529 -31.05 35.84 19.31
CA THR A 529 -29.76 36.32 19.81
C THR A 529 -29.48 35.86 21.24
N GLN A 530 -28.19 35.78 21.58
CA GLN A 530 -27.69 35.60 22.93
C GLN A 530 -26.45 36.49 23.14
N ASN A 531 -26.44 37.26 24.21
CA ASN A 531 -25.33 38.16 24.55
C ASN A 531 -24.30 37.49 25.46
N HIS A 532 -23.07 38.00 25.46
CA HIS A 532 -21.95 37.48 26.26
C HIS A 532 -22.21 37.35 27.77
N ASN A 533 -23.16 38.11 28.33
CA ASN A 533 -23.52 38.10 29.75
C ASN A 533 -24.63 37.08 30.09
N GLU A 534 -25.24 36.45 29.10
CA GLU A 534 -26.26 35.41 29.27
C GLU A 534 -25.57 34.03 29.36
N VAL A 535 -25.00 33.72 30.53
CA VAL A 535 -24.19 32.50 30.81
C VAL A 535 -24.89 31.21 30.38
N SER A 536 -26.20 31.11 30.61
CA SER A 536 -27.03 30.03 30.08
C SER A 536 -28.21 30.65 29.35
N GLY A 537 -28.11 30.73 28.03
CA GLY A 537 -29.11 31.38 27.18
C GLY A 537 -29.79 30.42 26.21
N LYS A 538 -30.55 31.00 25.26
CA LYS A 538 -31.38 30.26 24.30
C LYS A 538 -30.56 29.50 23.24
N LEU A 539 -29.31 29.89 23.02
CA LEU A 539 -28.46 29.35 21.95
C LEU A 539 -27.37 28.42 22.49
N GLY A 540 -26.95 28.60 23.74
CA GLY A 540 -25.95 27.75 24.36
C GLY A 540 -25.55 28.20 25.77
N SER A 541 -24.51 27.53 26.29
CA SER A 541 -23.85 27.85 27.56
C SER A 541 -22.52 28.56 27.31
N ILE A 542 -22.21 29.56 28.11
CA ILE A 542 -20.99 30.39 28.05
C ILE A 542 -20.22 30.20 29.35
N ASN A 543 -19.00 29.69 29.25
CA ASN A 543 -18.07 29.55 30.36
C ASN A 543 -16.88 30.47 30.11
N THR A 544 -16.53 31.29 31.10
CA THR A 544 -15.40 32.22 31.01
C THR A 544 -14.38 31.90 32.08
N VAL A 545 -13.13 31.67 31.68
CA VAL A 545 -12.02 31.29 32.56
C VAL A 545 -10.76 32.04 32.11
N GLY A 546 -10.24 32.92 32.97
CA GLY A 546 -9.13 33.81 32.60
C GLY A 546 -9.43 34.61 31.32
N ASN A 547 -8.59 34.47 30.29
CA ASN A 547 -8.79 35.10 28.99
C ASN A 547 -9.63 34.27 27.99
N LEU A 548 -10.10 33.07 28.38
CA LEU A 548 -10.85 32.15 27.51
C LEU A 548 -12.36 32.31 27.72
N TRP A 549 -13.07 32.47 26.61
CA TRP A 549 -14.52 32.33 26.52
C TRP A 549 -14.84 31.08 25.71
N ARG A 550 -15.62 30.19 26.31
CA ARG A 550 -15.96 28.88 25.77
C ARG A 550 -17.48 28.78 25.68
N ILE A 551 -18.02 28.78 24.47
CA ILE A 551 -19.46 28.74 24.21
C ILE A 551 -19.82 27.37 23.61
N ARG A 552 -20.53 26.52 24.37
CA ARG A 552 -21.12 25.26 23.85
C ARG A 552 -22.55 25.51 23.38
N LEU A 553 -22.80 25.27 22.10
CA LEU A 553 -24.16 25.37 21.55
C LEU A 553 -25.02 24.17 21.98
N HIS A 554 -26.33 24.36 22.06
CA HIS A 554 -27.26 23.27 22.40
C HIS A 554 -27.25 22.16 21.34
N ALA A 555 -27.52 20.91 21.72
CA ALA A 555 -27.42 19.76 20.81
C ALA A 555 -28.41 19.85 19.62
N ASP A 556 -29.58 20.45 19.84
CA ASP A 556 -30.63 20.71 18.85
C ASP A 556 -30.46 22.06 18.13
N SER A 557 -29.24 22.63 18.16
CA SER A 557 -28.95 23.88 17.47
C SER A 557 -29.32 23.85 16.00
N MET A 558 -30.06 24.88 15.60
CA MET A 558 -30.53 25.08 14.24
C MET A 558 -29.37 25.10 13.24
N LYS A 559 -29.51 24.38 12.12
CA LYS A 559 -28.53 24.36 11.04
C LYS A 559 -28.72 25.56 10.10
N GLY A 560 -27.67 25.93 9.38
CA GLY A 560 -27.63 27.08 8.47
C GLY A 560 -26.63 28.15 8.92
N THR A 561 -26.84 29.38 8.48
CA THR A 561 -25.89 30.49 8.69
C THR A 561 -26.07 31.14 10.07
N TRP A 562 -25.07 30.98 10.91
CA TRP A 562 -24.91 31.67 12.19
C TRP A 562 -24.03 32.90 12.03
N GLN A 563 -24.15 33.83 12.98
CA GLN A 563 -23.31 35.02 13.02
C GLN A 563 -22.88 35.31 14.45
N ILE A 564 -21.63 35.72 14.64
CA ILE A 564 -21.15 36.28 15.90
C ILE A 564 -20.63 37.69 15.66
N ASN A 565 -21.26 38.66 16.33
CA ASN A 565 -20.78 40.05 16.35
C ASN A 565 -19.84 40.20 17.55
N ILE A 566 -18.60 40.60 17.31
CA ILE A 566 -17.60 40.84 18.34
C ILE A 566 -17.27 42.33 18.36
N ILE A 567 -17.24 42.91 19.56
CA ILE A 567 -16.87 44.28 19.84
C ILE A 567 -15.71 44.25 20.83
N SER A 568 -14.51 44.60 20.36
CA SER A 568 -13.31 44.69 21.18
C SER A 568 -12.37 45.76 20.64
N ASN A 569 -11.72 46.50 21.55
CA ASN A 569 -10.56 47.35 21.25
C ASN A 569 -9.23 46.65 21.53
N GLN A 570 -9.25 45.48 22.16
CA GLN A 570 -8.09 44.64 22.43
C GLN A 570 -7.97 43.49 21.41
N PRO A 571 -6.77 42.96 21.19
CA PRO A 571 -6.59 41.79 20.33
C PRO A 571 -7.45 40.61 20.79
N TYR A 572 -7.96 39.85 19.82
CA TYR A 572 -8.74 38.64 20.08
C TYR A 572 -8.55 37.60 18.98
N THR A 573 -8.77 36.34 19.34
CA THR A 573 -8.96 35.24 18.39
C THR A 573 -10.39 34.71 18.51
N LEU A 574 -10.91 34.15 17.42
CA LEU A 574 -12.19 33.47 17.34
C LEU A 574 -11.96 32.14 16.64
N LYS A 575 -12.43 31.04 17.23
CA LYS A 575 -12.41 29.70 16.62
C LYS A 575 -13.76 29.00 16.82
N VAL A 576 -14.34 28.47 15.75
CA VAL A 576 -15.57 27.67 15.75
C VAL A 576 -15.22 26.25 15.32
N THR A 577 -15.59 25.28 16.14
CA THR A 577 -15.30 23.86 15.93
C THR A 577 -16.55 23.01 16.10
N GLY A 578 -16.53 21.79 15.56
CA GLY A 578 -17.54 20.76 15.81
C GLY A 578 -17.02 19.37 15.44
N GLN A 579 -17.85 18.36 15.63
CA GLN A 579 -17.58 16.98 15.22
C GLN A 579 -18.33 16.65 13.94
N SER A 580 -17.63 16.17 12.90
CA SER A 580 -18.22 15.77 11.62
C SER A 580 -17.29 14.83 10.86
N THR A 581 -17.87 13.82 10.21
CA THR A 581 -17.15 12.95 9.28
C THR A 581 -16.94 13.59 7.90
N ILE A 582 -17.56 14.75 7.62
CA ILE A 582 -17.31 15.54 6.42
C ILE A 582 -16.13 16.47 6.70
N THR A 583 -15.02 16.22 6.01
CA THR A 583 -13.78 16.97 6.18
C THR A 583 -12.93 16.92 4.92
N PHE A 584 -11.76 17.54 4.94
CA PHE A 584 -10.79 17.46 3.86
C PHE A 584 -9.36 17.44 4.40
N ILE A 585 -8.46 16.86 3.61
CA ILE A 585 -7.01 17.02 3.78
C ILE A 585 -6.47 17.78 2.56
N TYR A 586 -5.34 18.45 2.72
CA TYR A 586 -4.77 19.29 1.67
C TYR A 586 -3.25 19.31 1.74
N ASP A 587 -2.61 19.46 0.59
CA ASP A 587 -1.17 19.75 0.46
C ASP A 587 -0.95 20.75 -0.66
N PHE A 588 0.00 21.68 -0.46
CA PHE A 588 0.52 22.47 -1.58
C PHE A 588 1.42 21.57 -2.41
N VAL A 589 1.28 21.65 -3.74
CA VAL A 589 2.02 20.77 -4.66
C VAL A 589 2.63 21.57 -5.81
N GLU A 590 3.78 21.10 -6.27
CA GLU A 590 4.42 21.56 -7.51
C GLU A 590 4.31 20.47 -8.57
N ARG A 591 4.00 20.88 -9.80
CA ARG A 591 4.03 19.98 -10.94
C ARG A 591 5.48 19.77 -11.37
N PHE A 592 5.90 18.53 -11.54
CA PHE A 592 7.17 18.19 -12.18
C PHE A 592 6.94 17.53 -13.54
N GLY A 593 7.85 17.79 -14.48
CA GLY A 593 7.90 17.14 -15.79
C GLY A 593 8.89 15.99 -15.81
N GLY A 594 9.34 15.59 -17.00
CA GLY A 594 10.26 14.46 -17.19
C GLY A 594 9.56 13.27 -17.84
N PRO A 595 10.22 12.10 -17.86
CA PRO A 595 9.65 10.88 -18.44
C PRO A 595 8.30 10.49 -17.82
N HIS A 596 8.15 10.70 -16.51
CA HIS A 596 6.93 10.46 -15.74
C HIS A 596 6.50 11.75 -15.04
N PRO A 597 5.62 12.58 -15.63
CA PRO A 597 5.20 13.84 -15.02
C PRO A 597 4.20 13.59 -13.87
N GLY A 598 4.29 14.39 -12.81
CA GLY A 598 3.43 14.23 -11.64
C GLY A 598 3.35 15.49 -10.76
N TYR A 599 2.87 15.29 -9.54
CA TYR A 599 2.80 16.32 -8.50
C TYR A 599 3.63 15.91 -7.30
N ALA A 600 4.36 16.86 -6.76
CA ALA A 600 5.14 16.68 -5.56
C ALA A 600 4.68 17.65 -4.48
N VAL A 601 4.56 17.16 -3.24
CA VAL A 601 4.28 18.03 -2.10
C VAL A 601 5.38 19.06 -1.96
N LEU A 602 4.97 20.31 -1.87
CA LEU A 602 5.86 21.44 -1.67
C LEU A 602 6.40 21.39 -0.24
N SER A 603 7.72 21.41 -0.10
CA SER A 603 8.37 21.58 1.19
C SER A 603 8.33 23.04 1.62
N GLY A 604 7.89 23.27 2.86
CA GLY A 604 7.84 24.62 3.43
C GLY A 604 6.70 25.46 2.84
N HIS A 605 6.99 26.74 2.59
CA HIS A 605 5.98 27.72 2.15
C HIS A 605 5.87 27.87 0.62
N PRO A 606 4.64 28.09 0.08
CA PRO A 606 4.43 28.48 -1.32
C PRO A 606 5.17 29.76 -1.72
N GLN A 607 5.51 29.86 -3.01
CA GLN A 607 6.25 30.99 -3.54
C GLN A 607 5.41 32.27 -3.55
N ALA A 608 5.94 33.35 -2.99
CA ALA A 608 5.24 34.63 -2.94
C ALA A 608 5.01 35.23 -4.35
N GLY A 609 3.78 35.68 -4.61
CA GLY A 609 3.40 36.35 -5.86
C GLY A 609 3.32 35.43 -7.10
N GLN A 610 3.42 34.12 -6.92
CA GLN A 610 3.28 33.12 -7.98
C GLN A 610 1.96 32.35 -7.83
N PRO A 611 1.44 31.74 -8.92
CA PRO A 611 0.37 30.77 -8.82
C PRO A 611 0.79 29.58 -7.96
N ALA A 612 -0.15 29.06 -7.16
CA ALA A 612 0.05 27.86 -6.36
C ALA A 612 -1.01 26.81 -6.69
N ILE A 613 -0.63 25.54 -6.58
CA ILE A 613 -1.52 24.41 -6.77
C ILE A 613 -1.67 23.71 -5.41
N LEU A 614 -2.90 23.41 -5.03
CA LEU A 614 -3.22 22.57 -3.88
C LEU A 614 -3.83 21.27 -4.38
N MET A 615 -3.39 20.14 -3.81
CA MET A 615 -4.08 18.87 -3.92
C MET A 615 -4.97 18.71 -2.69
N LEU A 616 -6.29 18.64 -2.89
CA LEU A 616 -7.26 18.45 -1.82
C LEU A 616 -7.93 17.10 -1.97
N SER A 617 -8.15 16.41 -0.85
CA SER A 617 -8.97 15.20 -0.80
C SER A 617 -10.16 15.43 0.12
N VAL A 618 -11.35 15.44 -0.46
CA VAL A 618 -12.61 15.67 0.27
C VAL A 618 -13.22 14.34 0.70
N ILE A 619 -13.58 14.27 1.98
CA ILE A 619 -14.09 13.09 2.65
C ILE A 619 -15.57 13.35 2.98
N GLY A 620 -16.46 12.51 2.46
CA GLY A 620 -17.91 12.59 2.66
C GLY A 620 -18.45 11.44 3.51
N ARG A 621 -19.68 11.57 4.02
CA ARG A 621 -20.33 10.58 4.92
C ARG A 621 -20.45 9.18 4.32
N LYS A 622 -20.67 9.09 3.01
CA LYS A 622 -20.75 7.83 2.25
C LYS A 622 -19.74 7.85 1.10
N GLY A 623 -18.53 8.29 1.40
CA GLY A 623 -17.47 8.47 0.42
C GLY A 623 -17.57 9.74 -0.42
N PRO A 624 -16.65 9.93 -1.38
CA PRO A 624 -16.49 11.19 -2.10
C PRO A 624 -17.67 11.56 -3.00
N SER A 625 -18.42 10.57 -3.49
CA SER A 625 -19.63 10.81 -4.29
C SER A 625 -20.77 11.44 -3.49
N SER A 626 -20.73 11.35 -2.16
CA SER A 626 -21.73 11.88 -1.23
C SER A 626 -21.63 13.38 -0.98
N VAL A 627 -20.64 14.06 -1.56
CA VAL A 627 -20.46 15.51 -1.46
C VAL A 627 -20.33 16.13 -2.86
N THR A 628 -20.57 17.44 -2.95
CA THR A 628 -20.16 18.28 -4.08
C THR A 628 -19.29 19.41 -3.59
N ILE A 629 -18.17 19.61 -4.25
CA ILE A 629 -17.26 20.71 -3.97
C ILE A 629 -17.80 21.95 -4.69
N GLY A 630 -18.03 23.02 -3.93
CA GLY A 630 -18.54 24.30 -4.46
C GLY A 630 -17.40 25.28 -4.70
N ASP A 631 -16.81 25.79 -3.61
CA ASP A 631 -15.72 26.78 -3.65
C ASP A 631 -14.57 26.31 -2.76
N VAL A 632 -13.35 26.54 -3.25
CA VAL A 632 -12.13 26.44 -2.46
C VAL A 632 -11.42 27.79 -2.54
N SER A 633 -11.08 28.35 -1.38
CA SER A 633 -10.45 29.66 -1.31
C SER A 633 -9.36 29.72 -0.25
N LEU A 634 -8.35 30.56 -0.51
CA LEU A 634 -7.37 30.95 0.49
C LEU A 634 -7.89 32.21 1.19
N VAL A 635 -7.98 32.15 2.51
CA VAL A 635 -8.56 33.22 3.34
C VAL A 635 -7.57 33.66 4.39
N THR A 636 -7.29 34.96 4.46
CA THR A 636 -6.41 35.54 5.48
C THR A 636 -7.03 35.43 6.88
N VAL A 637 -6.23 34.97 7.84
CA VAL A 637 -6.68 34.81 9.24
C VAL A 637 -6.56 36.13 9.99
N SER A 638 -5.46 36.84 9.74
CA SER A 638 -5.12 38.14 10.35
C SER A 638 -5.32 39.26 9.33
N GLY A 639 -6.00 40.34 9.71
CA GLY A 639 -6.22 41.51 8.85
C GLY A 639 -7.56 41.52 8.07
N PRO A 640 -7.70 42.38 7.05
CA PRO A 640 -8.87 42.43 6.19
C PRO A 640 -9.01 41.11 5.41
N GLU A 641 -10.22 40.57 5.36
CA GLU A 641 -10.49 39.32 4.65
C GLU A 641 -10.20 39.49 3.16
N THR A 642 -9.16 38.80 2.68
CA THR A 642 -8.86 38.64 1.26
C THR A 642 -9.18 37.21 0.89
N VAL A 643 -10.15 37.04 -0.01
CA VAL A 643 -10.54 35.75 -0.55
C VAL A 643 -9.97 35.64 -1.96
N ARG A 644 -9.15 34.63 -2.18
CA ARG A 644 -8.65 34.28 -3.52
C ARG A 644 -9.43 33.07 -4.02
N ASN A 645 -10.30 33.30 -4.99
CA ASN A 645 -11.03 32.24 -5.66
C ASN A 645 -10.06 31.40 -6.48
N SER A 646 -10.43 30.14 -6.70
CA SER A 646 -9.60 29.15 -7.35
C SER A 646 -10.30 28.49 -8.52
N THR A 647 -9.52 27.81 -9.36
CA THR A 647 -10.05 26.88 -10.36
C THR A 647 -9.85 25.45 -9.88
N ILE A 648 -10.92 24.65 -9.97
CA ILE A 648 -10.96 23.28 -9.45
C ILE A 648 -10.94 22.31 -10.63
N THR A 649 -10.03 21.34 -10.57
CA THR A 649 -9.94 20.22 -11.52
C THR A 649 -10.17 18.92 -10.77
N ASP A 650 -11.18 18.16 -11.17
CA ASP A 650 -11.48 16.86 -10.56
C ASP A 650 -10.45 15.80 -11.00
N MET A 651 -9.83 15.13 -10.03
CA MET A 651 -8.93 13.99 -10.26
C MET A 651 -9.61 12.63 -10.02
N GLY A 652 -10.87 12.64 -9.57
CA GLY A 652 -11.65 11.45 -9.22
C GLY A 652 -11.42 10.98 -7.78
N ASN A 653 -12.32 10.13 -7.29
CA ASN A 653 -12.28 9.56 -5.93
C ASN A 653 -12.19 10.59 -4.78
N GLY A 654 -12.70 11.80 -5.01
CA GLY A 654 -12.69 12.89 -4.02
C GLY A 654 -11.40 13.70 -4.00
N ASP A 655 -10.43 13.36 -4.85
CA ASP A 655 -9.20 14.12 -5.02
C ASP A 655 -9.42 15.21 -6.08
N VAL A 656 -9.03 16.44 -5.76
CA VAL A 656 -9.12 17.60 -6.67
C VAL A 656 -7.85 18.43 -6.64
N LEU A 657 -7.52 19.01 -7.78
CA LEU A 657 -6.48 20.04 -7.88
C LEU A 657 -7.12 21.41 -7.89
N VAL A 658 -6.61 22.26 -7.03
CA VAL A 658 -7.07 23.63 -6.86
C VAL A 658 -5.95 24.56 -7.25
N THR A 659 -6.14 25.32 -8.32
CA THR A 659 -5.14 26.31 -8.78
C THR A 659 -5.57 27.70 -8.33
N VAL A 660 -4.67 28.39 -7.66
CA VAL A 660 -4.85 29.76 -7.17
C VAL A 660 -3.86 30.66 -7.90
N ASP A 661 -4.35 31.70 -8.57
CA ASP A 661 -3.50 32.58 -9.41
C ASP A 661 -2.45 33.36 -8.61
N ALA A 662 -2.80 33.74 -7.39
CA ALA A 662 -1.88 34.41 -6.48
C ALA A 662 -2.27 34.10 -5.03
N VAL A 663 -1.32 33.56 -4.28
CA VAL A 663 -1.48 33.31 -2.84
C VAL A 663 -1.54 34.65 -2.09
N PRO A 664 -2.44 34.82 -1.10
CA PRO A 664 -2.48 36.05 -0.28
C PRO A 664 -1.13 36.35 0.37
N GLU A 665 -0.77 37.64 0.43
CA GLU A 665 0.33 38.07 1.30
C GLU A 665 -0.12 37.97 2.77
N GLY A 666 0.77 37.44 3.62
CA GLY A 666 0.49 37.19 5.04
C GLY A 666 0.01 35.76 5.31
N GLU A 667 -0.54 35.57 6.52
CA GLU A 667 -0.98 34.26 7.00
C GLU A 667 -2.43 33.96 6.56
N PHE A 668 -2.62 32.80 5.95
CA PHE A 668 -3.90 32.35 5.41
C PHE A 668 -4.16 30.87 5.70
N VAL A 669 -5.39 30.45 5.45
CA VAL A 669 -5.89 29.09 5.61
C VAL A 669 -6.76 28.71 4.43
N VAL A 670 -6.95 27.40 4.23
CA VAL A 670 -7.80 26.86 3.16
C VAL A 670 -9.24 26.79 3.66
N CYS A 671 -10.17 27.38 2.91
CA CYS A 671 -11.61 27.30 3.16
C CYS A 671 -12.24 26.44 2.06
N LEU A 672 -13.04 25.45 2.46
CA LEU A 672 -13.80 24.58 1.57
C LEU A 672 -15.30 24.77 1.85
N LYS A 673 -16.05 25.07 0.79
CA LYS A 673 -17.52 25.08 0.80
C LYS A 673 -18.06 24.09 -0.21
N GLY A 674 -19.17 23.46 0.14
CA GLY A 674 -19.81 22.48 -0.72
C GLY A 674 -21.19 22.10 -0.23
N THR A 675 -21.77 21.09 -0.85
CA THR A 675 -23.08 20.56 -0.47
C THR A 675 -22.94 19.08 -0.13
N ASP A 676 -23.54 18.68 0.98
CA ASP A 676 -23.69 17.29 1.34
C ASP A 676 -24.92 16.72 0.64
N LYS A 677 -24.73 15.78 -0.28
CA LYS A 677 -25.83 15.17 -1.05
C LYS A 677 -26.70 14.26 -0.20
N VAL A 678 -26.25 13.83 0.97
CA VAL A 678 -27.02 12.92 1.84
C VAL A 678 -28.13 13.69 2.57
N SER A 679 -27.88 14.94 3.00
CA SER A 679 -28.88 15.81 3.63
C SER A 679 -29.44 16.89 2.70
N GLY A 680 -28.73 17.21 1.61
CA GLY A 680 -29.01 18.38 0.78
C GLY A 680 -28.57 19.70 1.42
N SER A 681 -27.80 19.67 2.51
CA SER A 681 -27.36 20.87 3.24
C SER A 681 -26.00 21.35 2.75
N ASP A 682 -25.80 22.66 2.69
CA ASP A 682 -24.49 23.25 2.46
C ASP A 682 -23.60 23.09 3.70
N PHE A 683 -22.30 22.92 3.47
CA PHE A 683 -21.30 22.81 4.53
C PHE A 683 -20.11 23.77 4.27
N GLN A 684 -19.43 24.13 5.36
CA GLN A 684 -18.19 24.90 5.35
C GLN A 684 -17.16 24.23 6.26
N ARG A 685 -15.94 24.08 5.77
CA ARG A 685 -14.78 23.59 6.53
C ARG A 685 -13.59 24.50 6.28
N GLN A 686 -12.69 24.58 7.26
CA GLN A 686 -11.46 25.35 7.16
C GLN A 686 -10.28 24.52 7.65
N SER A 687 -9.10 24.72 7.08
CA SER A 687 -7.86 24.16 7.63
C SER A 687 -7.56 24.81 8.98
N THR A 688 -6.98 24.04 9.90
CA THR A 688 -6.68 24.52 11.25
C THR A 688 -5.37 25.30 11.32
N THR A 689 -4.34 24.84 10.62
CA THR A 689 -3.01 25.48 10.61
C THR A 689 -2.91 26.56 9.54
N GLN A 690 -2.25 27.66 9.90
CA GLN A 690 -1.95 28.77 9.00
C GLN A 690 -0.78 28.41 8.09
N MET A 691 -0.81 28.98 6.90
CA MET A 691 0.26 28.94 5.92
C MET A 691 0.59 30.36 5.49
N SER A 692 1.83 30.55 5.05
CA SER A 692 2.33 31.81 4.54
C SER A 692 3.09 31.60 3.23
N VAL A 693 3.66 32.66 2.70
CA VAL A 693 4.46 32.62 1.47
C VAL A 693 5.93 32.94 1.76
N SER A 694 6.84 32.41 0.95
CA SER A 694 8.27 32.74 0.99
C SER A 694 8.83 32.96 -0.42
N LYS A 695 9.90 33.75 -0.56
CA LYS A 695 10.70 33.82 -1.80
C LYS A 695 11.93 32.92 -1.73
N VAL A 696 12.14 32.21 -0.62
CA VAL A 696 13.22 31.24 -0.43
C VAL A 696 12.70 29.85 -0.78
N ASN A 697 13.53 29.04 -1.43
CA ASN A 697 13.24 27.64 -1.74
C ASN A 697 14.43 26.79 -1.26
N ILE A 698 14.14 25.70 -0.55
CA ILE A 698 15.13 24.74 -0.06
C ILE A 698 14.81 23.37 -0.66
N LYS A 699 15.82 22.70 -1.22
CA LYS A 699 15.71 21.34 -1.74
C LYS A 699 16.68 20.41 -1.02
N ALA A 700 16.17 19.29 -0.53
CA ALA A 700 16.92 18.16 0.00
C ALA A 700 16.06 16.89 -0.12
N VAL A 701 16.69 15.74 -0.23
CA VAL A 701 16.02 14.44 -0.46
C VAL A 701 16.50 13.47 0.61
N ALA A 702 15.58 12.71 1.19
CA ALA A 702 15.91 11.58 2.04
C ALA A 702 16.10 10.33 1.16
N ASP A 703 17.36 10.02 0.85
CA ASP A 703 17.73 8.99 -0.12
C ASP A 703 17.94 7.59 0.48
N LYS A 704 18.39 7.51 1.74
CA LYS A 704 18.68 6.25 2.42
C LYS A 704 18.59 6.37 3.93
N SER A 705 18.56 5.22 4.60
CA SER A 705 18.65 5.10 6.05
C SER A 705 20.03 5.51 6.58
N MET A 706 20.07 6.03 7.79
CA MET A 706 21.32 6.24 8.54
C MET A 706 21.75 4.94 9.22
N GLU A 707 23.04 4.78 9.45
CA GLU A 707 23.59 3.66 10.23
C GLU A 707 24.09 4.14 11.60
N PRO A 708 23.82 3.41 12.69
CA PRO A 708 24.37 3.72 14.01
C PRO A 708 25.90 3.86 13.99
N GLY A 709 26.41 4.93 14.59
CA GLY A 709 27.85 5.21 14.72
C GLY A 709 28.54 5.71 13.45
N LYS A 710 27.83 5.83 12.32
CA LYS A 710 28.38 6.36 11.06
C LYS A 710 27.88 7.77 10.77
N THR A 711 28.76 8.61 10.24
CA THR A 711 28.38 9.95 9.77
C THR A 711 27.61 9.86 8.46
N PHE A 712 26.40 10.39 8.46
CA PHE A 712 25.54 10.59 7.30
C PHE A 712 25.72 12.02 6.77
N THR A 713 25.71 12.18 5.45
CA THR A 713 25.80 13.49 4.78
C THR A 713 24.53 13.74 3.99
N LEU A 714 23.79 14.78 4.35
CA LEU A 714 22.60 15.25 3.67
C LEU A 714 22.96 16.45 2.76
N PRO A 715 22.99 16.27 1.43
CA PRO A 715 23.13 17.40 0.51
C PRO A 715 21.84 18.23 0.48
N PHE A 716 21.98 19.55 0.38
CA PHE A 716 20.85 20.46 0.20
C PHE A 716 21.22 21.64 -0.70
N SER A 717 20.21 22.28 -1.29
CA SER A 717 20.38 23.50 -2.07
C SER A 717 19.35 24.57 -1.68
N VAL A 718 19.75 25.83 -1.76
CA VAL A 718 18.92 26.98 -1.39
C VAL A 718 18.93 28.01 -2.51
N MET A 719 17.76 28.52 -2.86
CA MET A 719 17.57 29.59 -3.84
C MET A 719 16.69 30.69 -3.24
N THR A 720 16.89 31.94 -3.64
CA THR A 720 15.97 33.04 -3.36
C THR A 720 15.50 33.72 -4.64
N GLN A 721 14.22 34.07 -4.72
CA GLN A 721 13.65 34.98 -5.72
C GLN A 721 13.60 36.43 -5.20
N GLY A 722 13.96 36.64 -3.93
CA GLY A 722 14.10 37.96 -3.32
C GLY A 722 15.46 38.59 -3.64
N SER A 723 15.85 39.58 -2.84
CA SER A 723 17.21 40.13 -2.90
C SER A 723 18.22 39.05 -2.51
N GLY A 724 19.21 38.83 -3.38
CA GLY A 724 20.40 38.04 -3.07
C GLY A 724 21.17 38.65 -1.89
N GLY A 725 22.10 37.88 -1.33
CA GLY A 725 22.85 38.28 -0.14
C GLY A 725 23.11 37.11 0.79
N GLN A 726 23.43 37.40 2.05
CA GLN A 726 23.72 36.39 3.05
C GLN A 726 22.43 35.86 3.70
N TYR A 727 22.29 34.54 3.69
CA TYR A 727 21.20 33.82 4.35
C TYR A 727 21.77 32.94 5.45
N SER A 728 21.24 33.09 6.66
CA SER A 728 21.58 32.22 7.78
C SER A 728 20.97 30.84 7.57
N ILE A 729 21.73 29.78 7.87
CA ILE A 729 21.27 28.40 7.78
C ILE A 729 21.16 27.82 9.19
N SER A 730 20.00 27.25 9.53
CA SER A 730 19.79 26.50 10.77
C SER A 730 19.46 25.05 10.43
N ALA A 731 19.99 24.10 11.20
CA ALA A 731 19.59 22.70 11.13
C ALA A 731 19.44 22.17 12.57
N ARG A 732 18.35 21.45 12.85
CA ARG A 732 18.06 20.82 14.15
C ARG A 732 17.54 19.41 13.94
N ASN A 733 17.74 18.54 14.93
CA ASN A 733 17.15 17.21 14.96
C ASN A 733 16.54 16.89 16.33
N ASP A 734 15.49 16.08 16.35
CA ASP A 734 14.70 15.75 17.54
C ASP A 734 15.41 14.79 18.52
N LYS A 735 16.44 14.07 18.06
CA LYS A 735 17.22 13.14 18.89
C LYS A 735 18.48 13.75 19.49
N ASN A 736 18.73 15.03 19.24
CA ASN A 736 19.97 15.73 19.60
C ASN A 736 21.24 15.00 19.13
N PHE A 737 21.18 14.29 18.00
CA PHE A 737 22.35 13.67 17.39
C PHE A 737 23.38 14.74 17.01
N PRO A 738 24.69 14.48 17.16
CA PRO A 738 25.72 15.37 16.69
C PRO A 738 25.54 15.75 15.22
N MET A 739 25.52 17.05 14.93
CA MET A 739 25.41 17.58 13.57
C MET A 739 26.39 18.72 13.28
N SER A 740 26.77 18.86 12.02
CA SER A 740 27.51 20.01 11.50
C SER A 740 26.79 20.61 10.29
N LYS A 741 26.82 21.94 10.17
CA LYS A 741 26.17 22.69 9.09
C LYS A 741 26.95 23.96 8.78
N PRO A 742 26.83 24.52 7.55
CA PRO A 742 27.28 25.89 7.31
C PRO A 742 26.50 26.89 8.18
N PRO A 743 27.12 27.96 8.69
CA PRO A 743 26.40 29.00 9.43
C PRO A 743 25.54 29.89 8.51
N SER A 744 25.99 30.10 7.27
CA SER A 744 25.30 30.92 6.27
C SER A 744 25.68 30.50 4.85
N LEU A 745 24.83 30.84 3.88
CA LEU A 745 25.12 30.78 2.44
C LEU A 745 24.93 32.15 1.81
N THR A 746 25.77 32.47 0.82
CA THR A 746 25.57 33.66 -0.02
C THR A 746 24.75 33.25 -1.23
N LEU A 747 23.53 33.80 -1.36
CA LEU A 747 22.60 33.48 -2.42
C LEU A 747 22.61 34.57 -3.50
N ILE A 748 22.50 34.15 -4.75
CA ILE A 748 22.26 35.02 -5.90
C ILE A 748 20.81 34.80 -6.33
N THR A 749 20.09 35.90 -6.58
CA THR A 749 18.68 35.83 -7.00
C THR A 749 18.50 34.91 -8.21
N GLY A 750 17.59 33.95 -8.10
CA GLY A 750 17.26 32.98 -9.15
C GLY A 750 18.28 31.85 -9.34
N GLN A 751 19.31 31.73 -8.50
CA GLN A 751 20.31 30.65 -8.57
C GLN A 751 20.34 29.82 -7.28
N TYR A 752 20.52 28.51 -7.42
CA TYR A 752 20.71 27.60 -6.29
C TYR A 752 22.17 27.63 -5.81
N ALA A 753 22.35 27.76 -4.49
CA ALA A 753 23.61 27.51 -3.80
C ALA A 753 23.55 26.15 -3.10
N ASN A 754 24.53 25.29 -3.34
CA ASN A 754 24.60 23.93 -2.80
C ASN A 754 25.44 23.86 -1.53
N SER A 755 25.03 23.04 -0.57
CA SER A 755 25.82 22.72 0.63
C SER A 755 25.40 21.37 1.21
N SER A 756 25.89 21.04 2.41
CA SER A 756 25.52 19.80 3.10
C SER A 756 25.46 19.95 4.61
N VAL A 757 24.66 19.09 5.24
CA VAL A 757 24.62 18.88 6.70
C VAL A 757 25.16 17.49 6.97
N THR A 758 26.00 17.34 8.00
CA THR A 758 26.41 16.01 8.49
C THR A 758 25.70 15.68 9.79
N ILE A 759 25.32 14.42 9.96
CA ILE A 759 24.56 13.91 11.11
C ILE A 759 25.21 12.59 11.52
N THR A 760 25.51 12.39 12.80
CA THR A 760 26.11 11.13 13.28
C THR A 760 25.27 10.52 14.39
N PRO A 761 24.41 9.53 14.08
CA PRO A 761 23.69 8.78 15.11
C PRO A 761 24.68 8.09 16.05
N PRO A 762 24.49 8.13 17.38
CA PRO A 762 25.31 7.37 18.32
C PRO A 762 25.33 5.87 17.98
N ALA A 763 26.46 5.19 18.25
CA ALA A 763 26.60 3.75 17.97
C ALA A 763 25.61 2.86 18.73
N ALA A 764 25.11 3.33 19.89
CA ALA A 764 24.11 2.63 20.71
C ALA A 764 22.66 2.87 20.23
N THR A 765 22.45 3.64 19.16
CA THR A 765 21.10 3.87 18.63
C THR A 765 20.52 2.56 18.12
N ALA A 766 19.41 2.12 18.72
CA ALA A 766 18.74 0.91 18.30
C ALA A 766 18.16 1.04 16.87
N SER A 767 18.13 -0.06 16.13
CA SER A 767 17.50 -0.13 14.82
C SER A 767 16.00 0.20 14.89
N GLY A 768 15.50 0.89 13.88
CA GLY A 768 14.10 1.32 13.77
C GLY A 768 13.77 2.65 14.46
N ASN A 769 14.73 3.27 15.16
CA ASN A 769 14.58 4.66 15.56
C ASN A 769 14.56 5.54 14.32
N ASP A 770 13.71 6.55 14.29
CA ASP A 770 13.74 7.60 13.28
C ASP A 770 14.41 8.86 13.83
N VAL A 771 14.77 9.79 12.94
CA VAL A 771 15.23 11.14 13.27
C VAL A 771 14.59 12.12 12.31
N THR A 772 14.00 13.17 12.87
CA THR A 772 13.41 14.28 12.10
C THR A 772 14.41 15.42 12.07
N VAL A 773 14.78 15.85 10.87
CA VAL A 773 15.73 16.93 10.62
C VAL A 773 14.98 18.12 10.05
N THR A 774 15.05 19.26 10.73
CA THR A 774 14.49 20.53 10.26
C THR A 774 15.64 21.42 9.80
N LEU A 775 15.64 21.78 8.52
CA LEU A 775 16.60 22.67 7.89
C LEU A 775 15.88 23.97 7.50
N GLU A 776 16.46 25.12 7.84
CA GLU A 776 15.87 26.43 7.65
C GLU A 776 16.88 27.38 7.00
N ALA A 777 16.40 28.24 6.12
CA ALA A 777 17.18 29.31 5.52
C ALA A 777 16.44 30.64 5.70
N LYS A 778 17.11 31.60 6.35
CA LYS A 778 16.52 32.90 6.72
C LYS A 778 17.40 34.06 6.23
N SER A 779 16.76 35.01 5.56
CA SER A 779 17.40 36.25 5.11
C SER A 779 17.98 37.06 6.26
N SER A 780 19.01 37.86 6.01
CA SER A 780 19.65 38.69 7.04
C SER A 780 18.72 39.73 7.69
N SER A 781 17.67 40.16 6.99
CA SER A 781 16.63 41.04 7.56
C SER A 781 15.60 40.29 8.40
N GLY A 782 15.58 38.95 8.32
CA GLY A 782 14.54 38.10 8.91
C GLY A 782 13.17 38.23 8.24
N ALA A 783 13.04 39.03 7.18
CA ALA A 783 11.77 39.30 6.50
C ALA A 783 11.28 38.16 5.61
N ASP A 784 12.17 37.24 5.26
CA ASP A 784 11.86 36.07 4.44
C ASP A 784 12.66 34.86 4.92
N SER A 785 11.97 33.73 5.04
CA SER A 785 12.51 32.44 5.48
C SER A 785 11.68 31.29 4.94
N ASN A 786 12.34 30.17 4.69
CA ASN A 786 11.67 28.91 4.39
C ASN A 786 12.38 27.76 5.11
N TYR A 787 11.74 26.59 5.12
CA TYR A 787 12.22 25.40 5.79
C TYR A 787 11.93 24.12 4.97
N ILE A 788 12.61 23.04 5.34
CA ILE A 788 12.29 21.68 4.91
C ILE A 788 12.43 20.76 6.13
N VAL A 789 11.48 19.83 6.27
CA VAL A 789 11.47 18.79 7.32
C VAL A 789 11.66 17.44 6.64
N LEU A 790 12.64 16.66 7.08
CA LEU A 790 12.97 15.35 6.51
C LEU A 790 13.06 14.32 7.63
N ARG A 791 12.51 13.13 7.39
CA ARG A 791 12.56 12.02 8.34
C ARG A 791 13.50 10.94 7.81
N PHE A 792 14.39 10.43 8.67
CA PHE A 792 15.33 9.38 8.33
C PHE A 792 15.19 8.21 9.29
N SER A 793 15.26 7.00 8.77
CA SER A 793 15.34 5.79 9.61
C SER A 793 16.79 5.53 10.01
N VAL A 794 17.03 5.12 11.24
CA VAL A 794 18.31 4.60 11.70
C VAL A 794 18.22 3.09 11.75
N VAL A 795 18.94 2.42 10.87
CA VAL A 795 18.86 0.97 10.67
C VAL A 795 20.25 0.37 10.82
N THR A 796 20.38 -0.67 11.63
CA THR A 796 21.63 -1.43 11.73
C THR A 796 21.90 -2.16 10.43
N LYS A 797 23.17 -2.28 10.04
CA LYS A 797 23.55 -3.04 8.85
C LYS A 797 22.91 -4.44 8.88
N ILE A 798 22.24 -4.81 7.79
CA ILE A 798 21.60 -6.11 7.64
C ILE A 798 22.72 -7.17 7.60
N THR A 799 22.65 -8.12 8.52
CA THR A 799 23.61 -9.23 8.63
C THR A 799 22.95 -10.59 8.43
N ASP A 800 21.62 -10.63 8.49
CA ASP A 800 20.80 -11.82 8.38
C ASP A 800 19.69 -11.60 7.34
N PHE A 801 19.56 -12.58 6.47
CA PHE A 801 18.72 -12.55 5.28
C PHE A 801 17.86 -13.82 5.18
N VAL A 802 18.00 -14.75 6.15
CA VAL A 802 17.38 -16.07 6.09
C VAL A 802 16.20 -16.08 7.07
N PRO A 803 14.98 -16.41 6.61
CA PRO A 803 13.84 -16.52 7.52
C PRO A 803 13.93 -17.76 8.42
N PRO A 804 13.26 -17.72 9.59
CA PRO A 804 13.11 -18.89 10.44
C PRO A 804 12.51 -20.09 9.70
N LEU A 805 13.14 -21.26 9.83
CA LEU A 805 12.67 -22.52 9.26
C LEU A 805 11.69 -23.20 10.23
N CYS A 806 10.58 -23.73 9.70
CA CYS A 806 9.69 -24.63 10.44
C CYS A 806 9.76 -26.05 9.90
N GLU A 807 9.95 -27.02 10.79
CA GLU A 807 9.88 -28.45 10.49
C GLU A 807 8.80 -29.11 11.35
N VAL A 808 7.78 -29.71 10.73
CA VAL A 808 6.74 -30.45 11.46
C VAL A 808 7.31 -31.78 11.94
N VAL A 809 7.35 -31.96 13.26
CA VAL A 809 7.95 -33.14 13.91
C VAL A 809 6.92 -34.26 14.06
N SER A 810 5.72 -33.95 14.52
CA SER A 810 4.68 -34.96 14.72
C SER A 810 3.29 -34.35 14.69
N VAL A 811 2.35 -35.10 14.14
CA VAL A 811 0.93 -34.75 14.10
C VAL A 811 0.13 -35.93 14.65
N MET A 812 -0.69 -35.68 15.66
CA MET A 812 -1.57 -36.66 16.29
C MET A 812 -3.00 -36.27 15.96
N ALA A 813 -3.58 -36.89 14.93
CA ALA A 813 -4.93 -36.60 14.44
C ALA A 813 -5.77 -37.87 14.20
N ASP A 814 -5.27 -39.04 14.62
CA ASP A 814 -5.89 -40.35 14.34
C ASP A 814 -7.32 -40.49 14.91
N ASP A 815 -7.61 -39.76 15.99
CA ASP A 815 -8.93 -39.74 16.62
C ASP A 815 -9.91 -38.77 15.94
N CYS A 816 -9.47 -37.97 14.96
CA CYS A 816 -10.36 -37.05 14.27
C CYS A 816 -11.33 -37.81 13.34
N PRO A 817 -12.65 -37.59 13.48
CA PRO A 817 -13.62 -38.25 12.63
C PRO A 817 -13.53 -37.72 11.19
N ARG A 818 -13.78 -38.60 10.21
CA ARG A 818 -13.91 -38.20 8.80
C ARG A 818 -15.14 -37.31 8.56
N ASP A 819 -16.18 -37.50 9.35
CA ASP A 819 -17.36 -36.65 9.36
C ASP A 819 -17.11 -35.44 10.26
N VAL A 820 -16.85 -34.29 9.64
CA VAL A 820 -16.56 -33.03 10.33
C VAL A 820 -17.77 -32.56 11.16
N SER A 821 -18.99 -33.05 10.96
CA SER A 821 -20.11 -32.71 11.85
C SER A 821 -19.98 -33.30 13.27
N GLN A 822 -19.08 -34.28 13.45
CA GLN A 822 -18.86 -34.99 14.72
C GLN A 822 -17.53 -34.62 15.39
N CYS A 823 -16.86 -33.57 14.92
CA CYS A 823 -15.51 -33.21 15.32
C CYS A 823 -15.38 -32.58 16.72
N ASP A 824 -16.46 -31.99 17.27
CA ASP A 824 -16.44 -31.19 18.50
C ASP A 824 -15.74 -31.84 19.71
N PRO A 825 -15.96 -33.13 20.04
CA PRO A 825 -15.31 -33.76 21.19
C PRO A 825 -13.87 -34.21 20.93
N PHE A 826 -13.42 -34.22 19.68
CA PHE A 826 -12.10 -34.73 19.29
C PHE A 826 -11.10 -33.59 19.13
N LYS A 827 -9.84 -33.87 19.46
CA LYS A 827 -8.75 -32.91 19.34
C LYS A 827 -7.58 -33.53 18.60
N TRP A 828 -6.84 -32.69 17.91
CA TRP A 828 -5.57 -33.05 17.32
C TRP A 828 -4.45 -32.17 17.85
N LYS A 829 -3.23 -32.70 17.75
CA LYS A 829 -2.03 -32.02 18.22
C LYS A 829 -0.98 -31.99 17.12
N LEU A 830 -0.35 -30.84 16.93
CA LEU A 830 0.85 -30.68 16.11
C LEU A 830 2.03 -30.27 16.97
N THR A 831 3.18 -30.86 16.69
CA THR A 831 4.48 -30.46 17.24
C THR A 831 5.40 -30.13 16.08
N ALA A 832 6.02 -28.96 16.11
CA ALA A 832 6.99 -28.51 15.13
C ALA A 832 8.22 -27.92 15.81
N THR A 833 9.35 -27.95 15.12
CA THR A 833 10.59 -27.29 15.51
C THR A 833 10.83 -26.07 14.64
N LEU A 834 11.11 -24.96 15.29
CA LEU A 834 11.47 -23.69 14.68
C LEU A 834 12.95 -23.43 14.95
N SER A 835 13.72 -23.10 13.93
CA SER A 835 15.13 -22.72 14.07
C SER A 835 15.47 -21.63 13.08
N ASP A 836 16.25 -20.66 13.53
CA ASP A 836 16.81 -19.61 12.68
C ASP A 836 18.23 -19.96 12.20
N GLY A 837 18.72 -21.16 12.51
CA GLY A 837 20.06 -21.61 12.14
C GLY A 837 21.15 -20.66 12.64
N ASN A 838 21.86 -20.03 11.70
CA ASN A 838 22.91 -19.04 11.96
C ASN A 838 22.41 -17.58 11.87
N GLY A 839 21.10 -17.37 11.81
CA GLY A 839 20.46 -16.07 11.81
C GLY A 839 20.51 -15.37 13.17
N THR A 840 19.65 -14.39 13.35
CA THR A 840 19.61 -13.52 14.53
C THR A 840 18.72 -14.04 15.67
N GLY A 841 18.02 -15.15 15.45
CA GLY A 841 17.12 -15.78 16.40
C GLY A 841 15.66 -15.35 16.20
N VAL A 842 14.73 -16.20 16.65
CA VAL A 842 13.29 -15.94 16.54
C VAL A 842 12.85 -14.94 17.61
N GLU A 843 12.23 -13.84 17.19
CA GLU A 843 11.69 -12.80 18.07
C GLU A 843 10.24 -13.07 18.47
N SER A 844 9.43 -13.59 17.55
CA SER A 844 8.01 -13.83 17.82
C SER A 844 7.46 -15.01 17.06
N VAL A 845 6.46 -15.68 17.64
CA VAL A 845 5.65 -16.73 17.01
C VAL A 845 4.18 -16.40 17.23
N SER A 846 3.39 -16.38 16.15
CA SER A 846 1.97 -16.01 16.21
C SER A 846 1.11 -16.91 15.33
N LEU A 847 -0.07 -17.26 15.84
CA LEU A 847 -1.08 -18.02 15.10
C LEU A 847 -1.74 -17.12 14.05
N ARG A 848 -1.82 -17.57 12.81
CA ARG A 848 -2.47 -16.85 11.69
C ARG A 848 -3.77 -17.50 11.28
N GLN A 849 -3.81 -18.83 11.26
CA GLN A 849 -5.00 -19.60 10.95
C GLN A 849 -5.14 -20.76 11.93
N GLY A 850 -6.37 -21.04 12.32
CA GLY A 850 -6.73 -22.08 13.29
C GLY A 850 -7.34 -21.51 14.56
N SER A 851 -8.18 -22.29 15.24
CA SER A 851 -8.85 -21.89 16.50
C SER A 851 -8.26 -22.58 17.74
N GLY A 852 -7.13 -23.26 17.58
CA GLY A 852 -6.44 -23.95 18.66
C GLY A 852 -5.55 -23.06 19.52
N ASN A 853 -4.96 -23.69 20.54
CA ASN A 853 -3.97 -23.06 21.39
C ASN A 853 -2.56 -23.38 20.88
N LEU A 854 -1.77 -22.34 20.59
CA LEU A 854 -0.37 -22.43 20.20
C LEU A 854 0.51 -22.04 21.39
N THR A 855 1.47 -22.90 21.72
CA THR A 855 2.45 -22.66 22.80
C THR A 855 3.85 -22.95 22.28
N THR A 856 4.85 -22.22 22.79
CA THR A 856 6.25 -22.41 22.40
C THR A 856 7.14 -22.58 23.64
N THR A 857 8.34 -23.15 23.45
CA THR A 857 9.43 -23.00 24.41
C THR A 857 9.95 -21.55 24.42
N LEU A 858 11.00 -21.26 25.21
CA LEU A 858 11.56 -19.92 25.28
C LEU A 858 12.12 -19.53 23.91
N LEU A 859 11.77 -18.34 23.44
CA LEU A 859 12.22 -17.84 22.13
C LEU A 859 13.74 -17.59 22.08
N SER A 860 14.41 -17.56 23.24
CA SER A 860 15.87 -17.52 23.34
C SER A 860 16.56 -18.85 23.04
N ASP A 861 15.81 -19.94 22.91
CA ASP A 861 16.37 -21.27 22.63
C ASP A 861 16.81 -21.35 21.14
N PRO A 862 17.92 -22.04 20.81
CA PRO A 862 18.39 -22.19 19.43
C PRO A 862 17.46 -23.04 18.55
N ILE A 863 16.66 -23.91 19.18
CA ILE A 863 15.59 -24.68 18.55
C ILE A 863 14.36 -24.53 19.43
N ILE A 864 13.33 -23.90 18.89
CA ILE A 864 12.07 -23.61 19.58
C ILE A 864 11.07 -24.70 19.23
N GLN A 865 10.49 -25.34 20.24
CA GLN A 865 9.42 -26.30 20.03
C GLN A 865 8.07 -25.58 20.06
N ALA A 866 7.34 -25.63 18.95
CA ALA A 866 5.97 -25.13 18.83
C ALA A 866 4.97 -26.28 18.97
N ASN A 867 4.04 -26.16 19.91
CA ASN A 867 2.98 -27.12 20.17
C ASN A 867 1.62 -26.46 19.92
N TYR A 868 0.87 -27.00 18.97
CA TYR A 868 -0.48 -26.56 18.65
C TYR A 868 -1.49 -27.64 19.03
N THR A 869 -2.63 -27.25 19.61
CA THR A 869 -3.71 -28.17 19.96
C THR A 869 -5.05 -27.52 19.64
N ALA A 870 -5.87 -28.17 18.84
CA ALA A 870 -7.18 -27.67 18.43
C ALA A 870 -8.24 -28.77 18.45
N SER A 871 -9.51 -28.35 18.41
CA SER A 871 -10.60 -29.24 18.04
C SER A 871 -10.40 -29.74 16.60
N CYS A 872 -10.81 -30.97 16.30
CA CYS A 872 -10.81 -31.50 14.94
C CYS A 872 -11.73 -30.71 13.99
N CYS A 873 -12.56 -29.79 14.51
CA CYS A 873 -13.34 -28.85 13.70
C CYS A 873 -12.50 -27.75 13.07
N SER A 874 -11.31 -27.50 13.61
CA SER A 874 -10.33 -26.60 13.05
C SER A 874 -9.22 -27.44 12.43
N GLN A 875 -9.38 -27.74 11.15
CA GLN A 875 -8.57 -28.75 10.45
C GLN A 875 -7.26 -28.19 9.88
N ILE A 876 -7.08 -26.88 9.87
CA ILE A 876 -5.92 -26.19 9.32
C ILE A 876 -5.26 -25.36 10.42
N VAL A 877 -3.93 -25.36 10.45
CA VAL A 877 -3.13 -24.44 11.23
C VAL A 877 -2.09 -23.77 10.34
N GLU A 878 -2.02 -22.44 10.43
CA GLU A 878 -0.88 -21.66 9.95
C GLU A 878 -0.38 -20.79 11.11
N PHE A 879 0.90 -20.88 11.44
CA PHE A 879 1.54 -19.94 12.36
C PHE A 879 2.83 -19.41 11.76
N VAL A 880 3.20 -18.19 12.17
CA VAL A 880 4.31 -17.44 11.64
C VAL A 880 5.36 -17.28 12.71
N ALA A 881 6.62 -17.48 12.34
CA ALA A 881 7.79 -17.13 13.14
C ALA A 881 8.51 -15.95 12.48
N VAL A 882 8.87 -14.94 13.27
CA VAL A 882 9.57 -13.74 12.80
C VAL A 882 10.88 -13.64 13.56
N ASP A 883 11.99 -13.45 12.87
CA ASP A 883 13.31 -13.23 13.49
C ASP A 883 13.51 -11.79 13.99
N THR A 884 14.65 -11.50 14.60
CA THR A 884 14.94 -10.16 15.15
C THR A 884 15.19 -9.08 14.08
N VAL A 885 15.40 -9.43 12.81
CA VAL A 885 15.56 -8.46 11.71
C VAL A 885 14.30 -8.29 10.86
N GLY A 886 13.28 -9.13 11.08
CA GLY A 886 11.98 -9.09 10.43
C GLY A 886 11.76 -10.12 9.33
N ASN A 887 12.65 -11.09 9.11
CA ASN A 887 12.37 -12.14 8.14
C ASN A 887 11.25 -13.05 8.65
N VAL A 888 10.38 -13.47 7.72
CA VAL A 888 9.13 -14.16 8.04
C VAL A 888 9.23 -15.62 7.60
N GLY A 889 9.19 -16.52 8.58
CA GLY A 889 9.01 -17.96 8.42
C GLY A 889 7.55 -18.35 8.62
N LYS A 890 7.06 -19.31 7.83
CA LYS A 890 5.69 -19.86 7.97
C LYS A 890 5.75 -21.33 8.33
N CYS A 891 4.79 -21.76 9.15
CA CYS A 891 4.53 -23.15 9.43
C CYS A 891 3.07 -23.46 9.15
N TYR A 892 2.82 -24.35 8.20
CA TYR A 892 1.50 -24.75 7.77
C TYR A 892 1.31 -26.25 7.97
N HIS A 893 0.13 -26.65 8.42
CA HIS A 893 -0.30 -28.05 8.38
C HIS A 893 -1.82 -28.15 8.28
N SER A 894 -2.28 -29.17 7.57
CA SER A 894 -3.70 -29.53 7.46
C SER A 894 -3.87 -31.00 7.85
N ILE A 895 -4.85 -31.28 8.72
CA ILE A 895 -5.28 -32.65 9.02
C ILE A 895 -6.40 -33.13 8.10
N ILE A 896 -6.78 -32.32 7.10
CA ILE A 896 -7.74 -32.76 6.09
C ILE A 896 -7.03 -33.78 5.20
N THR A 897 -7.50 -35.03 5.22
CA THR A 897 -7.10 -36.04 4.25
C THR A 897 -7.94 -35.86 2.99
N ASP A 898 -7.63 -34.85 2.18
CA ASP A 898 -8.20 -34.75 0.85
C ASP A 898 -7.24 -35.40 -0.16
N PHE A 899 -7.76 -36.40 -0.87
CA PHE A 899 -7.07 -37.10 -1.95
C PHE A 899 -7.84 -36.92 -3.26
N VAL A 900 -8.89 -36.11 -3.25
CA VAL A 900 -9.81 -35.92 -4.37
C VAL A 900 -9.42 -34.63 -5.05
N PRO A 901 -8.84 -34.68 -6.27
CA PRO A 901 -8.51 -33.47 -6.99
C PRO A 901 -9.77 -32.65 -7.33
N PRO A 902 -9.66 -31.31 -7.42
CA PRO A 902 -10.77 -30.45 -7.83
C PRO A 902 -11.42 -30.94 -9.13
N LEU A 903 -12.74 -31.10 -9.11
CA LEU A 903 -13.50 -31.56 -10.27
C LEU A 903 -13.69 -30.39 -11.25
N CYS A 904 -13.37 -30.60 -12.53
CA CYS A 904 -13.76 -29.69 -13.60
C CYS A 904 -14.91 -30.25 -14.43
N GLU A 905 -15.97 -29.48 -14.59
CA GLU A 905 -17.07 -29.76 -15.50
C GLU A 905 -17.21 -28.65 -16.53
N VAL A 906 -17.15 -29.02 -17.82
CA VAL A 906 -17.34 -28.07 -18.92
C VAL A 906 -18.82 -27.76 -19.06
N VAL A 907 -19.20 -26.51 -18.78
CA VAL A 907 -20.59 -26.03 -18.80
C VAL A 907 -21.03 -25.67 -20.21
N SER A 908 -20.19 -24.95 -20.97
CA SER A 908 -20.54 -24.53 -22.32
C SER A 908 -19.32 -24.25 -23.17
N VAL A 909 -19.40 -24.58 -24.45
CA VAL A 909 -18.39 -24.25 -25.46
C VAL A 909 -19.08 -23.53 -26.61
N MET A 910 -18.58 -22.35 -26.98
CA MET A 910 -19.05 -21.59 -28.13
C MET A 910 -17.91 -21.52 -29.14
N ALA A 911 -17.96 -22.36 -30.17
CA ALA A 911 -16.93 -22.47 -31.21
C ALA A 911 -17.49 -22.51 -32.63
N ASP A 912 -18.79 -22.23 -32.81
CA ASP A 912 -19.52 -22.43 -34.08
C ASP A 912 -18.99 -21.59 -35.25
N ASP A 913 -18.34 -20.47 -34.94
CA ASP A 913 -17.73 -19.58 -35.93
C ASP A 913 -16.28 -19.95 -36.28
N CYS A 914 -15.70 -21.01 -35.70
CA CYS A 914 -14.34 -21.42 -36.01
C CYS A 914 -14.26 -22.10 -37.39
N PRO A 915 -13.44 -21.59 -38.32
CA PRO A 915 -13.29 -22.19 -39.64
C PRO A 915 -12.57 -23.54 -39.56
N ARG A 916 -12.99 -24.50 -40.40
CA ARG A 916 -12.31 -25.81 -40.53
C ARG A 916 -10.89 -25.69 -41.10
N ASP A 917 -10.64 -24.64 -41.87
CA ASP A 917 -9.31 -24.31 -42.38
C ASP A 917 -8.58 -23.40 -41.37
N VAL A 918 -7.57 -23.99 -40.71
CA VAL A 918 -6.77 -23.33 -39.67
C VAL A 918 -5.91 -22.19 -40.24
N SER A 919 -5.77 -22.04 -41.56
CA SER A 919 -5.08 -20.88 -42.15
C SER A 919 -5.90 -19.58 -42.10
N GLN A 920 -7.19 -19.66 -41.72
CA GLN A 920 -8.13 -18.53 -41.69
C GLN A 920 -8.70 -18.24 -40.29
N CYS A 921 -8.09 -18.79 -39.23
CA CYS A 921 -8.63 -18.79 -37.87
C CYS A 921 -8.43 -17.49 -37.07
N ASP A 922 -7.55 -16.58 -37.51
CA ASP A 922 -7.16 -15.37 -36.76
C ASP A 922 -8.32 -14.46 -36.31
N PRO A 923 -9.33 -14.13 -37.16
CA PRO A 923 -10.40 -13.23 -36.77
C PRO A 923 -11.47 -13.90 -35.89
N PHE A 924 -11.46 -15.23 -35.77
CA PHE A 924 -12.47 -16.00 -35.05
C PHE A 924 -11.99 -16.39 -33.66
N LYS A 925 -12.91 -16.38 -32.70
CA LYS A 925 -12.64 -16.74 -31.31
C LYS A 925 -13.63 -17.78 -30.84
N TRP A 926 -13.19 -18.63 -29.92
CA TRP A 926 -14.05 -19.55 -29.20
C TRP A 926 -13.97 -19.28 -27.71
N LYS A 927 -15.04 -19.69 -27.01
CA LYS A 927 -15.18 -19.53 -25.57
C LYS A 927 -15.50 -20.86 -24.93
N LEU A 928 -14.96 -21.06 -23.74
CA LEU A 928 -15.22 -22.19 -22.87
C LEU A 928 -15.61 -21.64 -21.50
N THR A 929 -16.71 -22.14 -20.96
CA THR A 929 -17.12 -21.95 -19.57
C THR A 929 -17.06 -23.29 -18.89
N ALA A 930 -16.37 -23.36 -17.76
CA ALA A 930 -16.32 -24.54 -16.92
C ALA A 930 -16.60 -24.18 -15.46
N THR A 931 -17.11 -25.13 -14.70
CA THR A 931 -17.25 -25.04 -13.26
C THR A 931 -16.22 -25.94 -12.61
N LEU A 932 -15.47 -25.37 -11.68
CA LEU A 932 -14.54 -26.05 -10.81
C LEU A 932 -15.17 -26.16 -9.43
N SER A 933 -15.22 -27.35 -8.88
CA SER A 933 -15.65 -27.55 -7.50
C SER A 933 -14.80 -28.63 -6.87
N ASP A 934 -14.34 -28.35 -5.67
CA ASP A 934 -13.65 -29.34 -4.85
C ASP A 934 -14.65 -30.21 -4.06
N GLY A 935 -15.96 -30.00 -4.25
CA GLY A 935 -17.01 -30.70 -3.53
C GLY A 935 -16.90 -30.49 -2.02
N ASN A 936 -16.58 -31.57 -1.29
CA ASN A 936 -16.34 -31.56 0.16
C ASN A 936 -14.82 -31.52 0.50
N GLY A 937 -13.97 -31.19 -0.47
CA GLY A 937 -12.52 -31.09 -0.34
C GLY A 937 -12.03 -29.85 0.41
N THR A 938 -10.73 -29.57 0.33
CA THR A 938 -10.09 -28.45 1.07
C THR A 938 -10.21 -27.09 0.42
N GLY A 939 -10.90 -27.00 -0.71
CA GLY A 939 -11.08 -25.80 -1.52
C GLY A 939 -9.92 -25.59 -2.50
N VAL A 940 -10.22 -24.94 -3.61
CA VAL A 940 -9.24 -24.68 -4.68
C VAL A 940 -8.30 -23.54 -4.27
N GLU A 941 -7.01 -23.82 -4.17
CA GLU A 941 -5.96 -22.85 -3.86
C GLU A 941 -5.54 -22.04 -5.08
N SER A 942 -5.43 -22.68 -6.25
CA SER A 942 -5.01 -22.01 -7.48
C SER A 942 -5.64 -22.62 -8.71
N VAL A 943 -5.83 -21.78 -9.74
CA VAL A 943 -6.23 -22.22 -11.08
C VAL A 943 -5.27 -21.60 -12.08
N SER A 944 -4.59 -22.43 -12.88
CA SER A 944 -3.56 -21.95 -13.83
C SER A 944 -3.71 -22.61 -15.20
N LEU A 945 -3.41 -21.83 -16.25
CA LEU A 945 -3.42 -22.32 -17.62
C LEU A 945 -2.14 -23.12 -17.88
N ARG A 946 -2.30 -24.39 -18.24
CA ARG A 946 -1.19 -25.32 -18.55
C ARG A 946 -0.91 -25.41 -20.05
N GLN A 947 -1.96 -25.34 -20.86
CA GLN A 947 -1.90 -25.36 -22.32
C GLN A 947 -3.00 -24.47 -22.91
N GLY A 948 -2.67 -23.73 -23.96
CA GLY A 948 -3.58 -22.77 -24.61
C GLY A 948 -2.97 -21.37 -24.61
N SER A 949 -3.43 -20.51 -25.53
CA SER A 949 -2.94 -19.13 -25.67
C SER A 949 -4.03 -18.08 -25.45
N GLY A 950 -5.14 -18.48 -24.82
CA GLY A 950 -6.27 -17.63 -24.49
C GLY A 950 -6.19 -17.00 -23.11
N ASN A 951 -7.21 -16.20 -22.79
CA ASN A 951 -7.37 -15.59 -21.47
C ASN A 951 -8.26 -16.49 -20.61
N LEU A 952 -7.77 -16.88 -19.43
CA LEU A 952 -8.50 -17.63 -18.41
C LEU A 952 -8.84 -16.69 -17.25
N THR A 953 -10.11 -16.57 -16.89
CA THR A 953 -10.55 -15.84 -15.70
C THR A 953 -11.41 -16.73 -14.81
N THR A 954 -11.35 -16.52 -13.51
CA THR A 954 -12.16 -17.25 -12.53
C THR A 954 -12.98 -16.30 -11.67
N THR A 955 -14.03 -16.82 -11.03
CA THR A 955 -14.63 -16.18 -9.85
C THR A 955 -13.70 -16.32 -8.63
N LEU A 956 -14.12 -15.85 -7.46
CA LEU A 956 -13.27 -15.91 -6.26
C LEU A 956 -12.99 -17.37 -5.92
N LEU A 957 -11.73 -17.70 -5.64
CA LEU A 957 -11.35 -19.08 -5.29
C LEU A 957 -11.96 -19.55 -3.96
N SER A 958 -12.50 -18.62 -3.15
CA SER A 958 -13.29 -18.92 -1.96
C SER A 958 -14.73 -19.36 -2.25
N ASP A 959 -15.20 -19.28 -3.51
CA ASP A 959 -16.56 -19.68 -3.87
C ASP A 959 -16.67 -21.22 -3.88
N PRO A 960 -17.79 -21.80 -3.42
CA PRO A 960 -17.99 -23.26 -3.39
C PRO A 960 -18.02 -23.91 -4.80
N ILE A 961 -18.35 -23.12 -5.81
CA ILE A 961 -18.25 -23.47 -7.22
C ILE A 961 -17.58 -22.29 -7.92
N ILE A 962 -16.38 -22.52 -8.44
CA ILE A 962 -15.59 -21.52 -9.15
C ILE A 962 -15.93 -21.60 -10.62
N GLN A 963 -16.37 -20.49 -11.21
CA GLN A 963 -16.62 -20.43 -12.65
C GLN A 963 -15.35 -20.01 -13.37
N ALA A 964 -14.79 -20.90 -14.19
CA ALA A 964 -13.64 -20.66 -15.05
C ALA A 964 -14.10 -20.32 -16.48
N ASN A 965 -13.78 -19.12 -16.94
CA ASN A 965 -14.10 -18.66 -18.29
C ASN A 965 -12.81 -18.52 -19.10
N TYR A 966 -12.70 -19.29 -20.18
CA TYR A 966 -11.58 -19.24 -21.11
C TYR A 966 -12.02 -18.68 -22.48
N THR A 967 -11.23 -17.80 -23.06
CA THR A 967 -11.47 -17.25 -24.41
C THR A 967 -10.18 -17.23 -25.21
N ALA A 968 -10.18 -17.84 -26.40
CA ALA A 968 -9.02 -17.90 -27.28
C ALA A 968 -9.38 -17.68 -28.75
N SER A 969 -8.36 -17.38 -29.58
CA SER A 969 -8.49 -17.47 -31.04
C SER A 969 -8.73 -18.92 -31.46
N CYS A 970 -9.49 -19.14 -32.53
CA CYS A 970 -9.68 -20.46 -33.14
C CYS A 970 -8.36 -21.10 -33.64
N CYS A 971 -7.26 -20.34 -33.70
CA CYS A 971 -5.92 -20.87 -33.96
C CYS A 971 -5.33 -21.64 -32.77
N SER A 972 -5.86 -21.42 -31.56
CA SER A 972 -5.53 -22.16 -30.36
C SER A 972 -6.61 -23.20 -30.12
N GLN A 973 -6.41 -24.40 -30.67
CA GLN A 973 -7.45 -25.43 -30.75
C GLN A 973 -7.63 -26.29 -29.49
N ILE A 974 -6.75 -26.10 -28.50
CA ILE A 974 -6.68 -26.91 -27.28
C ILE A 974 -6.52 -25.98 -26.09
N VAL A 975 -7.19 -26.30 -24.99
CA VAL A 975 -6.96 -25.71 -23.69
C VAL A 975 -6.82 -26.80 -22.63
N GLU A 976 -5.80 -26.68 -21.78
CA GLU A 976 -5.66 -27.42 -20.53
C GLU A 976 -5.42 -26.38 -19.42
N PHE A 977 -6.28 -26.29 -18.42
CA PHE A 977 -5.99 -25.58 -17.19
C PHE A 977 -6.12 -26.51 -16.00
N VAL A 978 -5.34 -26.24 -14.98
CA VAL A 978 -5.27 -27.07 -13.77
C VAL A 978 -5.79 -26.27 -12.58
N ALA A 979 -6.53 -26.94 -11.72
CA ALA A 979 -6.96 -26.44 -10.43
C ALA A 979 -6.23 -27.25 -9.35
N VAL A 980 -5.58 -26.58 -8.41
CA VAL A 980 -4.86 -27.21 -7.30
C VAL A 980 -5.63 -26.90 -6.03
N ASP A 981 -6.00 -27.92 -5.25
CA ASP A 981 -6.59 -27.72 -3.93
C ASP A 981 -5.54 -27.30 -2.88
N THR A 982 -5.98 -26.93 -1.68
CA THR A 982 -5.07 -26.48 -0.62
C THR A 982 -4.20 -27.58 -0.01
N VAL A 983 -4.34 -28.85 -0.43
CA VAL A 983 -3.46 -29.95 -0.03
C VAL A 983 -2.60 -30.48 -1.18
N GLY A 984 -2.67 -29.86 -2.37
CA GLY A 984 -1.84 -30.13 -3.52
C GLY A 984 -2.38 -31.14 -4.53
N ASN A 985 -3.63 -31.60 -4.42
CA ASN A 985 -4.22 -32.44 -5.46
C ASN A 985 -4.53 -31.61 -6.70
N VAL A 986 -4.27 -32.16 -7.88
CA VAL A 986 -4.34 -31.44 -9.15
C VAL A 986 -5.52 -31.91 -9.98
N GLY A 987 -6.58 -31.12 -10.00
CA GLY A 987 -7.70 -31.21 -10.93
C GLY A 987 -7.29 -30.69 -12.31
N LYS A 988 -7.72 -31.37 -13.38
CA LYS A 988 -7.41 -30.96 -14.75
C LYS A 988 -8.68 -30.70 -15.53
N CYS A 989 -8.70 -29.58 -16.25
CA CYS A 989 -9.74 -29.25 -17.19
C CYS A 989 -9.15 -29.16 -18.59
N TYR A 990 -9.55 -30.10 -19.45
CA TYR A 990 -9.08 -30.18 -20.82
C TYR A 990 -10.26 -30.04 -21.78
N HIS A 991 -10.09 -29.24 -22.84
CA HIS A 991 -11.04 -29.19 -23.94
C HIS A 991 -10.32 -28.93 -25.27
N SER A 992 -10.80 -29.55 -26.34
CA SER A 992 -10.34 -29.28 -27.70
C SER A 992 -11.53 -29.05 -28.65
N ILE A 993 -11.39 -28.07 -29.53
CA ILE A 993 -12.38 -27.76 -30.57
C ILE A 993 -12.16 -28.56 -31.87
N VAL A 994 -11.25 -29.56 -31.87
CA VAL A 994 -11.00 -30.49 -32.98
C VAL A 994 -11.46 -31.89 -32.57
N THR A 995 -12.24 -32.56 -33.41
CA THR A 995 -12.64 -33.96 -33.22
C THR A 995 -11.72 -34.89 -34.02
N ASP A 996 -10.91 -35.70 -33.33
CA ASP A 996 -10.13 -36.81 -33.92
C ASP A 996 -10.92 -38.12 -33.83
N PHE A 997 -11.11 -38.81 -34.96
CA PHE A 997 -11.85 -40.08 -35.07
C PHE A 997 -10.98 -41.23 -35.58
N VAL A 998 -9.66 -41.06 -35.66
CA VAL A 998 -8.76 -42.04 -36.29
C VAL A 998 -8.08 -42.88 -35.20
N PRO A 999 -8.38 -44.18 -35.06
CA PRO A 999 -7.70 -45.04 -34.09
C PRO A 999 -6.23 -45.32 -34.47
N PRO A 1000 -5.34 -45.53 -33.48
CA PRO A 1000 -3.96 -45.92 -33.74
C PRO A 1000 -3.86 -47.17 -34.62
N LEU A 1001 -3.04 -47.10 -35.67
CA LEU A 1001 -2.76 -48.22 -36.54
C LEU A 1001 -1.74 -49.15 -35.88
N CYS A 1002 -2.03 -50.46 -35.86
CA CYS A 1002 -1.11 -51.47 -35.36
C CYS A 1002 -0.74 -52.48 -36.44
N GLU A 1003 0.55 -52.63 -36.70
CA GLU A 1003 1.10 -53.54 -37.70
C GLU A 1003 2.09 -54.51 -37.06
N VAL A 1004 1.84 -55.82 -37.19
CA VAL A 1004 2.77 -56.85 -36.70
C VAL A 1004 3.94 -56.95 -37.67
N VAL A 1005 5.13 -56.57 -37.20
CA VAL A 1005 6.37 -56.48 -38.00
C VAL A 1005 7.10 -57.82 -38.06
N SER A 1006 7.18 -58.54 -36.95
CA SER A 1006 7.85 -59.85 -36.92
C SER A 1006 7.33 -60.74 -35.81
N VAL A 1007 7.36 -62.05 -36.06
CA VAL A 1007 7.01 -63.09 -35.08
C VAL A 1007 8.05 -64.20 -35.15
N MET A 1008 8.65 -64.53 -34.01
CA MET A 1008 9.61 -65.62 -33.85
C MET A 1008 9.00 -66.70 -32.94
N ALA A 1009 8.50 -67.77 -33.55
CA ALA A 1009 7.81 -68.87 -32.85
C ALA A 1009 8.25 -70.26 -33.34
N ASP A 1010 9.43 -70.36 -33.97
CA ASP A 1010 9.90 -71.59 -34.63
C ASP A 1010 10.26 -72.70 -33.64
N ASP A 1011 10.65 -72.34 -32.42
CA ASP A 1011 10.98 -73.28 -31.34
C ASP A 1011 9.73 -73.75 -30.57
N CYS A 1012 8.53 -73.25 -30.88
CA CYS A 1012 7.31 -73.71 -30.22
C CYS A 1012 6.90 -75.12 -30.71
N PRO A 1013 6.79 -76.11 -29.80
CA PRO A 1013 6.41 -77.47 -30.18
C PRO A 1013 4.96 -77.52 -30.69
N ARG A 1014 4.69 -78.46 -31.61
CA ARG A 1014 3.32 -78.68 -32.15
C ARG A 1014 2.35 -79.19 -31.09
N ASP A 1015 2.85 -79.93 -30.11
CA ASP A 1015 2.07 -80.39 -28.98
C ASP A 1015 2.14 -79.34 -27.86
N VAL A 1016 1.00 -78.70 -27.61
CA VAL A 1016 0.85 -77.63 -26.61
C VAL A 1016 1.10 -78.17 -25.19
N SER A 1017 1.02 -79.47 -24.95
CA SER A 1017 1.37 -80.05 -23.65
C SER A 1017 2.87 -80.04 -23.34
N GLN A 1018 3.73 -79.78 -24.33
CA GLN A 1018 5.20 -79.69 -24.21
C GLN A 1018 5.71 -78.24 -24.36
N CYS A 1019 4.84 -77.25 -24.19
CA CYS A 1019 5.13 -75.85 -24.49
C CYS A 1019 6.20 -75.21 -23.58
N GLU A 1020 6.47 -75.74 -22.39
CA GLU A 1020 7.58 -75.30 -21.53
C GLU A 1020 8.85 -76.11 -21.81
N PRO A 1021 10.04 -75.47 -21.88
CA PRO A 1021 10.35 -74.08 -21.52
C PRO A 1021 10.34 -73.10 -22.71
N PHE A 1022 9.71 -73.44 -23.83
CA PHE A 1022 9.82 -72.69 -25.09
C PHE A 1022 9.05 -71.36 -25.04
N LYS A 1023 9.62 -70.33 -25.68
CA LYS A 1023 9.04 -68.98 -25.74
C LYS A 1023 8.97 -68.50 -27.18
N TRP A 1024 8.00 -67.64 -27.46
CA TRP A 1024 7.89 -66.91 -28.73
C TRP A 1024 7.89 -65.42 -28.49
N LYS A 1025 8.28 -64.67 -29.54
CA LYS A 1025 8.37 -63.22 -29.53
C LYS A 1025 7.57 -62.62 -30.68
N LEU A 1026 6.97 -61.48 -30.44
CA LEU A 1026 6.30 -60.66 -31.43
C LEU A 1026 6.78 -59.22 -31.33
N THR A 1027 7.07 -58.61 -32.47
CA THR A 1027 7.33 -57.18 -32.61
C THR A 1027 6.23 -56.56 -33.48
N ALA A 1028 5.63 -55.49 -33.00
CA ALA A 1028 4.68 -54.69 -33.76
C ALA A 1028 5.06 -53.21 -33.73
N THR A 1029 4.63 -52.46 -34.74
CA THR A 1029 4.71 -51.01 -34.80
C THR A 1029 3.33 -50.41 -34.65
N LEU A 1030 3.24 -49.40 -33.81
CA LEU A 1030 2.06 -48.60 -33.53
C LEU A 1030 2.31 -47.19 -34.04
N SER A 1031 1.43 -46.67 -34.90
CA SER A 1031 1.48 -45.27 -35.33
C SER A 1031 0.08 -44.69 -35.40
N ASP A 1032 -0.04 -43.45 -34.96
CA ASP A 1032 -1.31 -42.72 -35.03
C ASP A 1032 -1.44 -41.90 -36.33
N GLY A 1033 -0.47 -42.02 -37.25
CA GLY A 1033 -0.41 -41.25 -38.48
C GLY A 1033 -0.42 -39.73 -38.21
N ASN A 1034 -1.47 -39.06 -38.68
CA ASN A 1034 -1.74 -37.63 -38.43
C ASN A 1034 -2.64 -37.36 -37.21
N GLY A 1035 -2.92 -38.38 -36.39
CA GLY A 1035 -3.72 -38.29 -35.16
C GLY A 1035 -3.01 -37.58 -34.02
N THR A 1036 -3.60 -37.68 -32.83
CA THR A 1036 -3.21 -36.92 -31.62
C THR A 1036 -2.07 -37.54 -30.81
N GLY A 1037 -1.62 -38.73 -31.20
CA GLY A 1037 -0.56 -39.52 -30.58
C GLY A 1037 -1.11 -40.53 -29.59
N VAL A 1038 -0.36 -41.62 -29.37
CA VAL A 1038 -0.78 -42.73 -28.50
C VAL A 1038 -0.65 -42.34 -27.02
N ALA A 1039 -1.73 -42.42 -26.26
CA ALA A 1039 -1.78 -42.12 -24.83
C ALA A 1039 -1.44 -43.34 -23.95
N SER A 1040 -1.85 -44.55 -24.36
CA SER A 1040 -1.52 -45.77 -23.64
C SER A 1040 -1.46 -47.00 -24.54
N VAL A 1041 -0.69 -48.01 -24.13
CA VAL A 1041 -0.65 -49.34 -24.75
C VAL A 1041 -0.79 -50.38 -23.64
N SER A 1042 -1.74 -51.31 -23.77
CA SER A 1042 -2.03 -52.31 -22.74
C SER A 1042 -2.32 -53.69 -23.32
N LEU A 1043 -1.93 -54.73 -22.58
CA LEU A 1043 -2.19 -56.12 -22.95
C LEU A 1043 -3.63 -56.49 -22.57
N ARG A 1044 -4.42 -56.94 -23.54
CA ARG A 1044 -5.83 -57.32 -23.36
C ARG A 1044 -6.02 -58.83 -23.29
N GLN A 1045 -5.21 -59.60 -24.02
CA GLN A 1045 -5.21 -61.06 -24.01
C GLN A 1045 -3.78 -61.59 -24.19
N GLY A 1046 -3.44 -62.66 -23.46
CA GLY A 1046 -2.10 -63.27 -23.43
C GLY A 1046 -1.46 -63.16 -22.05
N SER A 1047 -0.54 -64.08 -21.73
CA SER A 1047 0.12 -64.14 -20.41
C SER A 1047 1.62 -63.83 -20.45
N GLY A 1048 2.06 -63.09 -21.48
CA GLY A 1048 3.46 -62.69 -21.68
C GLY A 1048 3.78 -61.28 -21.19
N ASN A 1049 5.03 -60.87 -21.38
CA ASN A 1049 5.50 -59.52 -21.07
C ASN A 1049 5.45 -58.63 -22.31
N LEU A 1050 4.77 -57.47 -22.21
CA LEU A 1050 4.67 -56.45 -23.25
C LEU A 1050 5.50 -55.23 -22.85
N THR A 1051 6.38 -54.78 -23.75
CA THR A 1051 7.21 -53.58 -23.56
C THR A 1051 7.11 -52.68 -24.78
N THR A 1052 7.20 -51.36 -24.59
CA THR A 1052 7.14 -50.38 -25.68
C THR A 1052 8.31 -49.41 -25.63
N THR A 1053 8.62 -48.76 -26.75
CA THR A 1053 9.42 -47.54 -26.76
C THR A 1053 8.63 -46.37 -26.16
N LEU A 1054 9.22 -45.17 -26.09
CA LEU A 1054 8.57 -44.00 -25.48
C LEU A 1054 7.29 -43.67 -26.24
N LEU A 1055 6.18 -43.44 -25.52
CA LEU A 1055 4.89 -43.12 -26.14
C LEU A 1055 4.89 -41.75 -26.87
N SER A 1056 5.92 -40.94 -26.66
CA SER A 1056 6.19 -39.71 -27.42
C SER A 1056 6.78 -39.94 -28.81
N ASP A 1057 7.20 -41.16 -29.13
CA ASP A 1057 7.83 -41.47 -30.42
C ASP A 1057 6.78 -41.49 -31.55
N PRO A 1058 7.11 -40.99 -32.76
CA PRO A 1058 6.17 -40.95 -33.88
C PRO A 1058 5.76 -42.35 -34.41
N ILE A 1059 6.59 -43.36 -34.15
CA ILE A 1059 6.28 -44.78 -34.35
C ILE A 1059 6.72 -45.52 -33.09
N ILE A 1060 5.77 -46.12 -32.39
CA ILE A 1060 6.02 -46.85 -31.14
C ILE A 1060 6.25 -48.32 -31.48
N GLN A 1061 7.37 -48.87 -31.04
CA GLN A 1061 7.65 -50.29 -31.20
C GLN A 1061 7.17 -51.06 -29.97
N ALA A 1062 6.26 -52.01 -30.16
CA ALA A 1062 5.73 -52.89 -29.13
C ALA A 1062 6.34 -54.29 -29.25
N ASN A 1063 7.05 -54.73 -28.21
CA ASN A 1063 7.71 -56.03 -28.13
C ASN A 1063 7.02 -56.90 -27.09
N TYR A 1064 6.46 -58.03 -27.53
CA TYR A 1064 5.80 -59.02 -26.69
C TYR A 1064 6.59 -60.31 -26.62
N THR A 1065 6.77 -60.88 -25.43
CA THR A 1065 7.42 -62.19 -25.23
C THR A 1065 6.57 -63.07 -24.31
N ALA A 1066 6.23 -64.27 -24.75
CA ALA A 1066 5.41 -65.20 -23.98
C ALA A 1066 5.91 -66.65 -24.09
N SER A 1067 5.49 -67.48 -23.13
CA SER A 1067 5.60 -68.94 -23.27
C SER A 1067 4.77 -69.42 -24.46
N CYS A 1068 5.23 -70.48 -25.12
CA CYS A 1068 4.47 -71.16 -26.18
C CYS A 1068 3.15 -71.76 -25.68
N CYS A 1069 2.92 -71.81 -24.35
CA CYS A 1069 1.64 -72.20 -23.76
C CYS A 1069 0.56 -71.11 -23.95
N SER A 1070 0.96 -69.85 -24.13
CA SER A 1070 0.07 -68.72 -24.44
C SER A 1070 0.09 -68.46 -25.94
N GLN A 1071 -0.79 -69.14 -26.68
CA GLN A 1071 -0.76 -69.18 -28.14
C GLN A 1071 -1.40 -67.98 -28.85
N ILE A 1072 -2.00 -67.06 -28.10
CA ILE A 1072 -2.73 -65.88 -28.60
C ILE A 1072 -2.25 -64.65 -27.83
N VAL A 1073 -2.11 -63.53 -28.53
CA VAL A 1073 -1.94 -62.21 -27.93
C VAL A 1073 -2.87 -61.20 -28.59
N GLU A 1074 -3.52 -60.37 -27.76
CA GLU A 1074 -4.18 -59.13 -28.17
C GLU A 1074 -3.69 -58.01 -27.26
N PHE A 1075 -3.13 -56.95 -27.81
CA PHE A 1075 -2.86 -55.71 -27.09
C PHE A 1075 -3.48 -54.52 -27.82
N VAL A 1076 -3.86 -53.52 -27.06
CA VAL A 1076 -4.58 -52.35 -27.54
C VAL A 1076 -3.76 -51.09 -27.32
N ALA A 1077 -3.82 -50.17 -28.28
CA ALA A 1077 -3.27 -48.84 -28.17
C ALA A 1077 -4.44 -47.84 -28.19
N VAL A 1078 -4.42 -46.89 -27.27
CA VAL A 1078 -5.44 -45.86 -27.11
C VAL A 1078 -4.79 -44.51 -27.39
N ASP A 1079 -5.33 -43.73 -28.32
CA ASP A 1079 -4.87 -42.35 -28.55
C ASP A 1079 -5.33 -41.40 -27.44
N LYS A 1080 -5.00 -40.12 -27.55
CA LYS A 1080 -5.40 -39.10 -26.56
C LYS A 1080 -6.89 -38.72 -26.63
N PHE A 1081 -7.64 -39.28 -27.57
CA PHE A 1081 -9.09 -39.09 -27.77
C PHE A 1081 -9.88 -40.39 -27.55
N GLU A 1082 -9.27 -41.38 -26.90
CA GLU A 1082 -9.85 -42.70 -26.56
C GLU A 1082 -10.20 -43.61 -27.76
N ASN A 1083 -9.71 -43.32 -28.96
CA ASN A 1083 -9.85 -44.24 -30.09
C ASN A 1083 -8.93 -45.45 -29.88
N VAL A 1084 -9.47 -46.65 -30.13
CA VAL A 1084 -8.79 -47.92 -29.79
C VAL A 1084 -8.29 -48.65 -31.03
N GLY A 1085 -6.96 -48.68 -31.19
CA GLY A 1085 -6.24 -49.55 -32.11
C GLY A 1085 -6.00 -50.93 -31.50
N LYS A 1086 -6.12 -52.01 -32.28
CA LYS A 1086 -5.93 -53.39 -31.79
C LYS A 1086 -4.88 -54.13 -32.60
N CYS A 1087 -3.97 -54.80 -31.90
CA CYS A 1087 -3.04 -55.75 -32.48
C CYS A 1087 -3.35 -57.16 -31.99
N TYR A 1088 -3.63 -58.07 -32.92
CA TYR A 1088 -3.93 -59.47 -32.63
C TYR A 1088 -2.97 -60.38 -33.39
N HIS A 1089 -2.43 -61.39 -32.72
CA HIS A 1089 -1.67 -62.46 -33.37
C HIS A 1089 -1.84 -63.81 -32.67
N SER A 1090 -1.80 -64.90 -33.44
CA SER A 1090 -1.88 -66.27 -32.93
C SER A 1090 -0.85 -67.17 -33.60
N ILE A 1091 -0.17 -68.01 -32.79
CA ILE A 1091 0.84 -68.98 -33.24
C ILE A 1091 0.27 -70.40 -33.44
N VAL A 1092 -1.04 -70.57 -33.43
CA VAL A 1092 -1.71 -71.87 -33.63
C VAL A 1092 -1.51 -72.34 -35.08
N ARG A 1093 -0.79 -73.46 -35.28
CA ARG A 1093 -0.58 -74.07 -36.61
C ARG A 1093 -1.77 -74.98 -36.96
N SER A 1094 -2.61 -74.56 -37.91
CA SER A 1094 -3.81 -75.28 -38.35
C SER A 1094 -3.46 -76.62 -39.07
N ALA A 1095 -4.05 -77.72 -38.59
CA ALA A 1095 -4.32 -78.89 -39.42
C ALA A 1095 -5.50 -78.57 -40.35
N GLY A 1096 -5.50 -79.14 -41.56
CA GLY A 1096 -6.45 -78.83 -42.65
C GLY A 1096 -7.96 -78.96 -42.32
N PRO A 1097 -8.81 -78.50 -43.26
CA PRO A 1097 -10.10 -77.89 -42.96
C PRO A 1097 -11.22 -78.90 -42.65
N PRO A 1098 -12.18 -78.57 -41.77
CA PRO A 1098 -13.41 -79.34 -41.65
C PRO A 1098 -14.50 -78.80 -42.59
N THR A 1099 -15.00 -79.72 -43.41
CA THR A 1099 -16.20 -79.64 -44.24
C THR A 1099 -17.46 -79.92 -43.42
N LEU A 1100 -18.61 -79.58 -44.04
CA LEU A 1100 -20.00 -80.09 -43.86
C LEU A 1100 -21.01 -79.05 -43.34
N PRO A 1101 -22.31 -79.14 -43.73
CA PRO A 1101 -22.91 -79.52 -45.01
C PRO A 1101 -23.97 -78.52 -45.49
N ALA A 1102 -24.38 -78.65 -46.76
CA ALA A 1102 -25.50 -77.90 -47.34
C ALA A 1102 -26.86 -78.47 -46.92
N SER A 1103 -27.80 -77.59 -46.57
CA SER A 1103 -29.24 -77.78 -46.79
C SER A 1103 -29.92 -76.43 -47.03
N LEU A 1104 -30.11 -76.10 -48.31
CA LEU A 1104 -31.05 -75.11 -48.89
C LEU A 1104 -32.46 -75.79 -49.06
N PRO A 1105 -33.54 -75.18 -49.61
CA PRO A 1105 -33.71 -73.82 -50.21
C PRO A 1105 -35.09 -73.11 -49.98
N LEU A 1106 -35.26 -71.96 -50.70
CA LEU A 1106 -36.46 -71.20 -51.15
C LEU A 1106 -36.80 -69.91 -50.35
N CYS A 1107 -36.99 -68.71 -50.95
CA CYS A 1107 -36.99 -68.27 -52.36
C CYS A 1107 -37.06 -66.71 -52.46
N LEU A 1108 -36.48 -66.16 -53.56
CA LEU A 1108 -36.86 -64.97 -54.38
C LEU A 1108 -36.86 -63.54 -53.73
N CYS A 1109 -36.39 -62.43 -54.32
CA CYS A 1109 -36.02 -61.94 -55.68
C CYS A 1109 -34.92 -60.83 -55.55
N PHE A 1110 -33.90 -60.62 -56.40
CA PHE A 1110 -33.81 -60.16 -57.83
C PHE A 1110 -34.51 -58.80 -58.11
N LEU A 1111 -33.98 -57.74 -58.77
CA LEU A 1111 -32.99 -57.50 -59.84
C LEU A 1111 -32.42 -56.04 -59.71
N VAL A 1112 -31.13 -55.72 -59.88
CA VAL A 1112 -30.26 -55.43 -61.06
C VAL A 1112 -30.64 -54.26 -62.01
N SER A 1113 -29.67 -53.31 -62.14
CA SER A 1113 -29.34 -52.38 -63.26
C SER A 1113 -29.96 -50.96 -63.20
N ALA A 1114 -29.35 -49.84 -63.62
CA ALA A 1114 -28.19 -49.59 -64.50
C ALA A 1114 -27.74 -48.11 -64.42
N PHE A 1115 -26.45 -47.85 -64.77
CA PHE A 1115 -25.90 -46.76 -65.61
C PHE A 1115 -26.03 -45.23 -65.29
N VAL A 1116 -24.84 -44.60 -65.18
CA VAL A 1116 -24.29 -43.42 -65.92
C VAL A 1116 -24.86 -41.98 -65.73
N LEU A 1117 -23.93 -41.13 -65.23
CA LEU A 1117 -23.59 -39.71 -65.50
C LEU A 1117 -24.65 -38.61 -65.75
N ARG A 1118 -24.48 -37.56 -64.91
CA ARG A 1118 -24.49 -36.09 -65.12
C ARG A 1118 -25.80 -35.39 -65.53
N PHE A 1119 -26.20 -34.44 -64.68
CA PHE A 1119 -25.91 -33.02 -64.93
C PHE A 1119 -25.38 -32.36 -63.66
#